data_AF-A0AAN9BEM4-F1
#
_entry.id   AF-A0AAN9BEM4-F1
#
_cell.length_a   1.000
_cell.length_b   1.000
_cell.length_c   1.000
_cell.angle_alpha   90.00
_cell.angle_beta   90.00
_cell.angle_gamma   90.00
#
_symmetry.space_group_name_H-M   'P 1'
#
loop_
_entity.id
_entity.type
_entity.pdbx_description
1 polymer ?
#
loop_
_entity_poly.entity_id
_entity_poly.type
_entity_poly.pdbx_seq_one_letter_code
_entity_poly.pdbx_strand_id
1 'polypeptide(L)'
;MRRIYWTSGQNFNKTKTQELQQSWQEITSTIGLDSDTGKLWRLTKILNEDSMATRGPTVLEDSGTFHTGKRAANLLADVFETESTIKVPPQRKKEVAEQLETRLRQQRNAAPPMTSDLTMAELVDAIKRLKCKKAPGKDGVCNEMIKHLGPAARTKLLELLNQSWRSGVFPSAWKEAIIIPILKKDKNRKQKTSYRPISLLSCLGKTLERMINKRLMWHLETNNLITNEQSAFRKNRSTEDQLIYLTQSIENAFQEKKKVNATFIDLSKAFDKVWKEGLLLKLLTAGIAGRMFNWIKSFLCHRTARVKLDGNLSYAVKIREGVPQGGVISPTLFVVFINDITNSLSRHISKALHADDLAMWSAAESTATAKVRMQEALNITSKWATDWCVTVNSLKTVATCFSLSNSKETLKLTINNQAIPQEDTPTYLGIKLDKKLTWNPHIKEAEKRATRRLSIMKKLAGTKWGASSNILRQVYTGHVRPVMEYGAAAWATAAKSNTSRLNKVQNASMRIITGGLKTTPIHALEATTRLPSLDHRREEKVIVQYEKLQRLPSHPAHQHTQQMTKNRLKRSSFNHLAKQLERTQTSFLPRTPEEQEPLQDAEEWNSQLSKVLFVTDMPGVTSKREQQDAVLKNLTLEMMHQDYNASVWTHIYTDGSSDGAIKNGGSGILVRYPDGHTLSRSLPAGELSSNYRAELTALREAVSLVSEHPPSHAVFLTDCRSAVQSLQSPKEQLERDTQRLLCTLSQSTNVAVQWIPAHCGLSGNEEADRLAKTGSHLEQTRPTVSYSEAKTLVKRHYQTTWNAQHSLPSDDQTPNLQRHQQTILFRLRTGHCRLRAHMHRLGLSHTPNCPCETGPQTPEHILQTCPLHQEARTDHWPQGATLQEQLWGTKDSLILTTSFIQATKLEV
;
A
#
# COMPACT_ATOMS: atom_id res chain seq x y z
N MET A 1 -50.84 29.90 -0.77
CA MET A 1 -49.44 30.24 -1.12
C MET A 1 -48.38 29.28 -0.55
N ARG A 2 -48.29 28.99 0.76
CA ARG A 2 -47.26 28.08 1.32
C ARG A 2 -47.25 26.65 0.71
N ARG A 3 -48.41 26.10 0.36
CA ARG A 3 -48.54 24.78 -0.31
C ARG A 3 -47.99 24.78 -1.75
N ILE A 4 -48.15 25.89 -2.47
CA ILE A 4 -47.70 26.09 -3.86
C ILE A 4 -46.17 26.28 -3.92
N TYR A 5 -45.59 27.02 -2.97
CA TYR A 5 -44.12 27.14 -2.84
C TYR A 5 -43.46 25.81 -2.44
N TRP A 6 -44.13 25.01 -1.60
CA TRP A 6 -43.63 23.69 -1.21
C TRP A 6 -43.68 22.69 -2.36
N THR A 7 -44.79 22.63 -3.12
CA THR A 7 -44.90 21.78 -4.31
C THR A 7 -44.00 22.25 -5.45
N SER A 8 -43.83 23.56 -5.65
CA SER A 8 -42.90 24.11 -6.65
C SER A 8 -41.45 23.85 -6.27
N GLY A 9 -41.09 23.95 -4.99
CA GLY A 9 -39.76 23.58 -4.48
C GLY A 9 -39.49 22.07 -4.58
N GLN A 10 -40.51 21.23 -4.38
CA GLN A 10 -40.39 19.78 -4.61
C GLN A 10 -40.26 19.43 -6.10
N ASN A 11 -41.03 20.09 -6.97
CA ASN A 11 -40.94 19.91 -8.43
C ASN A 11 -39.58 20.39 -8.95
N PHE A 12 -39.09 21.55 -8.52
CA PHE A 12 -37.76 22.05 -8.89
C PHE A 12 -36.64 21.08 -8.46
N ASN A 13 -36.70 20.56 -7.23
CA ASN A 13 -35.74 19.55 -6.76
C ASN A 13 -35.86 18.23 -7.53
N LYS A 14 -37.08 17.84 -7.94
CA LYS A 14 -37.33 16.65 -8.75
C LYS A 14 -36.76 16.81 -10.16
N THR A 15 -37.02 17.93 -10.84
CA THR A 15 -36.48 18.26 -12.16
C THR A 15 -34.96 18.35 -12.15
N LYS A 16 -34.38 19.06 -11.18
CA LYS A 16 -32.92 19.12 -10.99
C LYS A 16 -32.30 17.73 -10.77
N THR A 17 -32.97 16.87 -10.02
CA THR A 17 -32.52 15.49 -9.79
C THR A 17 -32.61 14.66 -11.08
N GLN A 18 -33.65 14.86 -11.89
CA GLN A 18 -33.84 14.19 -13.18
C GLN A 18 -32.82 14.64 -14.24
N GLU A 19 -32.56 15.94 -14.37
CA GLU A 19 -31.54 16.48 -15.29
C GLU A 19 -30.13 16.02 -14.89
N LEU A 20 -29.80 16.07 -13.59
CA LEU A 20 -28.54 15.51 -13.09
C LEU A 20 -28.45 14.01 -13.40
N GLN A 21 -29.55 13.27 -13.22
CA GLN A 21 -29.59 11.84 -13.50
C GLN A 21 -29.38 11.53 -15.00
N GLN A 22 -29.98 12.29 -15.91
CA GLN A 22 -29.76 12.17 -17.36
C GLN A 22 -28.31 12.47 -17.73
N SER A 23 -27.75 13.56 -17.21
CA SER A 23 -26.34 13.89 -17.41
C SER A 23 -25.40 12.77 -16.91
N TRP A 24 -25.69 12.15 -15.76
CA TRP A 24 -24.90 11.01 -15.27
C TRP A 24 -25.09 9.74 -16.11
N GLN A 25 -26.28 9.52 -16.66
CA GLN A 25 -26.53 8.41 -17.58
C GLN A 25 -25.68 8.55 -18.85
N GLU A 26 -25.64 9.73 -19.45
CA GLU A 26 -24.82 10.03 -20.64
C GLU A 26 -23.32 9.88 -20.35
N ILE A 27 -22.84 10.41 -19.23
CA ILE A 27 -21.44 10.31 -18.82
C ILE A 27 -21.03 8.84 -18.60
N THR A 28 -21.90 8.04 -17.97
CA THR A 28 -21.58 6.64 -17.67
C THR A 28 -21.70 5.73 -18.89
N SER A 29 -22.59 6.03 -19.84
CA SER A 29 -22.72 5.28 -21.10
C SER A 29 -21.61 5.58 -22.10
N THR A 30 -21.10 6.81 -22.15
CA THR A 30 -20.05 7.22 -23.11
C THR A 30 -18.62 6.91 -22.64
N ILE A 31 -18.36 6.83 -21.33
CA ILE A 31 -16.97 6.78 -20.83
C ILE A 31 -16.29 5.40 -20.95
N GLY A 32 -17.00 4.33 -21.33
CA GLY A 32 -16.37 3.01 -21.52
C GLY A 32 -15.62 2.53 -20.28
N LEU A 33 -16.25 2.72 -19.10
CA LEU A 33 -15.64 2.55 -17.78
C LEU A 33 -15.06 1.14 -17.53
N ASP A 34 -15.53 0.14 -18.28
CA ASP A 34 -15.05 -1.25 -18.19
C ASP A 34 -13.64 -1.43 -18.81
N SER A 35 -13.21 -0.52 -19.69
CA SER A 35 -11.94 -0.63 -20.45
C SER A 35 -10.80 0.27 -19.92
N ASP A 36 -11.11 1.40 -19.28
CA ASP A 36 -10.11 2.38 -18.81
C ASP A 36 -10.32 2.76 -17.35
N THR A 37 -9.66 2.01 -16.46
CA THR A 37 -9.63 2.29 -15.01
C THR A 37 -9.09 3.69 -14.69
N GLY A 38 -8.24 4.29 -15.54
CA GLY A 38 -7.71 5.63 -15.35
C GLY A 38 -8.76 6.74 -15.56
N LYS A 39 -9.74 6.55 -16.45
CA LYS A 39 -10.90 7.44 -16.60
C LYS A 39 -11.82 7.34 -15.39
N LEU A 40 -12.09 6.12 -14.90
CA LEU A 40 -12.89 5.89 -13.69
C LEU A 40 -12.34 6.64 -12.46
N TRP A 41 -11.03 6.57 -12.23
CA TRP A 41 -10.39 7.28 -11.11
C TRP A 41 -10.41 8.80 -11.27
N ARG A 42 -10.25 9.31 -12.50
CA ARG A 42 -10.39 10.74 -12.80
C ARG A 42 -11.81 11.24 -12.52
N LEU A 43 -12.83 10.52 -13.01
CA LEU A 43 -14.23 10.83 -12.75
C LEU A 43 -14.54 10.81 -11.24
N THR A 44 -14.11 9.77 -10.53
CA THR A 44 -14.29 9.67 -9.07
C THR A 44 -13.62 10.83 -8.33
N LYS A 45 -12.45 11.28 -8.80
CA LYS A 45 -11.76 12.44 -8.22
C LYS A 45 -12.52 13.74 -8.48
N ILE A 46 -12.99 13.97 -9.71
CA ILE A 46 -13.81 15.13 -10.09
C ILE A 46 -15.10 15.19 -9.28
N LEU A 47 -15.68 14.04 -8.95
CA LEU A 47 -16.90 13.94 -8.15
C LEU A 47 -16.69 14.16 -6.65
N ASN A 48 -15.49 13.86 -6.15
CA ASN A 48 -15.14 13.97 -4.73
C ASN A 48 -14.67 15.38 -4.35
N GLU A 49 -14.00 16.05 -5.29
CA GLU A 49 -13.71 17.47 -5.18
C GLU A 49 -14.99 18.19 -5.63
N ASP A 50 -15.71 18.87 -4.72
CA ASP A 50 -16.77 19.82 -5.07
C ASP A 50 -16.15 20.95 -5.93
N SER A 51 -15.89 20.65 -7.21
CA SER A 51 -15.00 21.39 -8.10
C SER A 51 -15.57 22.74 -8.58
N MET A 52 -16.67 23.18 -7.98
CA MET A 52 -17.09 24.58 -8.05
C MET A 52 -16.06 25.51 -7.38
N ALA A 53 -15.20 25.01 -6.46
CA ALA A 53 -14.20 25.83 -5.78
C ALA A 53 -12.84 25.98 -6.52
N THR A 54 -12.62 25.30 -7.66
CA THR A 54 -11.30 25.23 -8.34
C THR A 54 -11.24 25.84 -9.73
N ARG A 55 -12.34 26.39 -10.27
CA ARG A 55 -12.35 26.97 -11.63
C ARG A 55 -11.94 28.45 -11.72
N GLY A 56 -11.73 29.12 -10.58
CA GLY A 56 -11.28 30.52 -10.54
C GLY A 56 -9.77 30.67 -10.31
N PRO A 57 -9.15 31.78 -10.78
CA PRO A 57 -7.76 32.08 -10.49
C PRO A 57 -7.51 32.13 -8.97
N THR A 58 -6.32 31.75 -8.55
CA THR A 58 -5.93 31.80 -7.14
C THR A 58 -5.82 33.26 -6.72
N VAL A 59 -6.65 33.64 -5.73
CA VAL A 59 -6.65 34.96 -5.10
C VAL A 59 -5.98 34.83 -3.75
N LEU A 60 -4.94 35.62 -3.51
CA LEU A 60 -4.26 35.73 -2.22
C LEU A 60 -4.49 37.10 -1.62
N GLU A 61 -4.66 37.16 -0.30
CA GLU A 61 -4.78 38.39 0.46
C GLU A 61 -3.45 38.70 1.16
N ASP A 62 -2.96 39.92 0.97
CA ASP A 62 -1.80 40.46 1.68
C ASP A 62 -2.08 41.91 2.08
N SER A 63 -1.96 42.20 3.38
CA SER A 63 -2.16 43.55 3.94
C SER A 63 -3.46 44.25 3.51
N GLY A 64 -4.57 43.50 3.41
CA GLY A 64 -5.88 44.02 2.99
C GLY A 64 -6.08 44.17 1.48
N THR A 65 -5.07 43.82 0.67
CA THR A 65 -5.14 43.83 -0.80
C THR A 65 -5.16 42.43 -1.39
N PHE A 66 -5.90 42.25 -2.50
CA PHE A 66 -6.02 40.96 -3.18
C PHE A 66 -5.13 40.89 -4.42
N HIS A 67 -4.37 39.80 -4.55
CA HIS A 67 -3.44 39.56 -5.64
C HIS A 67 -3.79 38.27 -6.40
N THR A 68 -3.57 38.28 -7.72
CA THR A 68 -3.76 37.13 -8.61
C THR A 68 -2.57 36.97 -9.57
N GLY A 69 -2.55 35.87 -10.33
CA GLY A 69 -1.56 35.63 -11.39
C GLY A 69 -0.10 35.71 -10.90
N LYS A 70 0.74 36.45 -11.64
CA LYS A 70 2.17 36.58 -11.32
C LYS A 70 2.45 37.23 -9.96
N ARG A 71 1.64 38.20 -9.53
CA ARG A 71 1.82 38.85 -8.20
C ARG A 71 1.53 37.87 -7.07
N ALA A 72 0.48 37.05 -7.20
CA ALA A 72 0.20 35.98 -6.24
C ALA A 72 1.31 34.91 -6.22
N ALA A 73 1.89 34.58 -7.38
CA ALA A 73 3.03 33.67 -7.47
C ALA A 73 4.27 34.23 -6.73
N ASN A 74 4.55 35.53 -6.88
CA ASN A 74 5.65 36.21 -6.18
C ASN A 74 5.44 36.22 -4.66
N LEU A 75 4.23 36.53 -4.17
CA LEU A 75 3.92 36.50 -2.73
C LEU A 75 4.16 35.13 -2.11
N LEU A 76 3.82 34.05 -2.82
CA LEU A 76 4.13 32.70 -2.36
C LEU A 76 5.64 32.42 -2.37
N ALA A 77 6.37 32.94 -3.38
CA ALA A 77 7.82 32.79 -3.45
C ALA A 77 8.50 33.46 -2.24
N ASP A 78 8.08 34.68 -1.87
CA ASP A 78 8.58 35.39 -0.68
C ASP A 78 8.31 34.63 0.62
N VAL A 79 7.11 34.07 0.74
CA VAL A 79 6.74 33.24 1.89
C VAL A 79 7.67 32.03 1.98
N PHE A 80 7.88 31.31 0.88
CA PHE A 80 8.73 30.13 0.89
C PHE A 80 10.22 30.46 1.12
N GLU A 81 10.71 31.59 0.60
CA GLU A 81 12.07 32.08 0.90
C GLU A 81 12.24 32.39 2.39
N THR A 82 11.28 33.13 2.96
CA THR A 82 11.27 33.49 4.39
C THR A 82 11.17 32.23 5.26
N GLU A 83 10.33 31.26 4.87
CA GLU A 83 10.16 29.99 5.58
C GLU A 83 11.44 29.14 5.59
N SER A 84 12.27 29.25 4.53
CA SER A 84 13.57 28.59 4.43
C SER A 84 14.68 29.28 5.23
N THR A 85 14.38 30.37 5.93
CA THR A 85 15.37 31.11 6.73
C THR A 85 15.21 30.75 8.20
N ILE A 86 16.30 30.32 8.83
CA ILE A 86 16.37 30.08 10.28
C ILE A 86 17.28 31.10 10.95
N LYS A 87 17.02 31.38 12.23
CA LYS A 87 17.92 32.20 13.06
C LYS A 87 18.79 31.26 13.90
N VAL A 88 20.04 31.08 13.49
CA VAL A 88 21.03 30.32 14.27
C VAL A 88 21.75 31.28 15.23
N PRO A 89 21.82 30.98 16.54
CA PRO A 89 22.63 31.78 17.47
C PRO A 89 24.09 31.85 17.02
N PRO A 90 24.75 33.02 17.01
CA PRO A 90 26.12 33.17 16.52
C PRO A 90 27.14 32.24 17.19
N GLN A 91 27.04 32.09 18.51
CA GLN A 91 27.88 31.19 19.29
C GLN A 91 27.72 29.74 18.83
N ARG A 92 26.46 29.28 18.69
CA ARG A 92 26.16 27.91 18.24
C ARG A 92 26.65 27.65 16.82
N LYS A 93 26.53 28.64 15.94
CA LYS A 93 27.06 28.56 14.58
C LYS A 93 28.58 28.36 14.58
N LYS A 94 29.30 29.13 15.41
CA LYS A 94 30.76 29.01 15.57
C LYS A 94 31.16 27.63 16.10
N GLU A 95 30.51 27.15 17.15
CA GLU A 95 30.75 25.81 17.72
C GLU A 95 30.58 24.69 16.68
N VAL A 96 29.49 24.72 15.91
CA VAL A 96 29.24 23.69 14.89
C VAL A 96 30.25 23.78 13.74
N ALA A 97 30.66 24.99 13.34
CA ALA A 97 31.71 25.17 12.35
C ALA A 97 33.06 24.58 12.80
N GLU A 98 33.48 24.86 14.04
CA GLU A 98 34.72 24.30 14.61
C GLU A 98 34.67 22.76 14.72
N GLN A 99 33.52 22.20 15.13
CA GLN A 99 33.32 20.75 15.19
C GLN A 99 33.36 20.11 13.79
N LEU A 100 32.75 20.75 12.79
CA LEU A 100 32.79 20.31 11.40
C LEU A 100 34.23 20.25 10.89
N GLU A 101 35.01 21.31 11.08
CA GLU A 101 36.41 21.34 10.65
C GLU A 101 37.25 20.27 11.34
N THR A 102 37.08 20.10 12.65
CA THR A 102 37.79 19.09 13.44
C THR A 102 37.49 17.68 12.93
N ARG A 103 36.21 17.35 12.73
CA ARG A 103 35.81 16.01 12.23
C ARG A 103 36.27 15.77 10.80
N LEU A 104 36.22 16.78 9.93
CA LEU A 104 36.73 16.67 8.56
C LEU A 104 38.23 16.36 8.54
N ARG A 105 39.02 16.95 9.45
CA ARG A 105 40.46 16.64 9.59
C ARG A 105 40.67 15.21 10.09
N GLN A 106 39.93 14.78 11.11
CA GLN A 106 40.03 13.43 11.68
C GLN A 106 39.68 12.33 10.66
N GLN A 107 38.64 12.56 9.85
CA GLN A 107 38.16 11.58 8.87
C GLN A 107 38.88 11.64 7.52
N ARG A 108 39.90 12.49 7.37
CA ARG A 108 40.64 12.67 6.10
C ARG A 108 41.39 11.41 5.67
N ASN A 109 41.82 10.59 6.63
CA ASN A 109 42.58 9.34 6.41
C ASN A 109 41.74 8.07 6.59
N ALA A 110 40.47 8.18 6.97
CA ALA A 110 39.59 7.03 7.07
C ALA A 110 39.18 6.56 5.67
N ALA A 111 39.21 5.24 5.41
CA ALA A 111 38.64 4.67 4.20
C ALA A 111 37.11 4.94 4.19
N PRO A 112 36.59 5.88 3.37
CA PRO A 112 35.20 6.28 3.50
C PRO A 112 34.32 5.16 2.93
N PRO A 113 33.24 4.76 3.63
CA PRO A 113 32.34 3.73 3.13
C PRO A 113 31.68 4.20 1.82
N MET A 114 31.29 3.25 0.97
CA MET A 114 30.47 3.46 -0.24
C MET A 114 31.12 4.30 -1.36
N THR A 115 32.44 4.40 -1.45
CA THR A 115 33.14 5.30 -2.39
C THR A 115 33.30 4.79 -3.82
N SER A 116 33.06 3.50 -4.06
CA SER A 116 33.14 2.88 -5.40
C SER A 116 32.24 3.61 -6.41
N ASP A 117 32.54 3.45 -7.70
CA ASP A 117 31.70 4.02 -8.74
C ASP A 117 30.32 3.36 -8.78
N LEU A 118 29.35 4.08 -9.32
CA LEU A 118 28.00 3.59 -9.58
C LEU A 118 28.03 2.59 -10.73
N THR A 119 27.24 1.52 -10.60
CA THR A 119 27.20 0.43 -11.57
C THR A 119 25.99 0.52 -12.52
N MET A 120 26.06 -0.19 -13.65
CA MET A 120 24.92 -0.31 -14.58
C MET A 120 23.72 -0.98 -13.92
N ALA A 121 23.93 -1.96 -13.04
CA ALA A 121 22.86 -2.62 -12.32
C ALA A 121 22.11 -1.66 -11.38
N GLU A 122 22.84 -0.81 -10.65
CA GLU A 122 22.24 0.24 -9.83
C GLU A 122 21.40 1.21 -10.67
N LEU A 123 21.88 1.57 -11.86
CA LEU A 123 21.16 2.46 -12.78
C LEU A 123 19.88 1.79 -13.29
N VAL A 124 19.95 0.53 -13.72
CA VAL A 124 18.79 -0.22 -14.21
C VAL A 124 17.74 -0.40 -13.12
N ASP A 125 18.13 -0.75 -11.88
CA ASP A 125 17.19 -0.82 -10.74
C ASP A 125 16.56 0.56 -10.45
N ALA A 126 17.36 1.63 -10.49
CA ALA A 126 16.85 2.98 -10.29
C ALA A 126 15.82 3.39 -11.37
N ILE A 127 16.07 3.07 -12.65
CA ILE A 127 15.18 3.33 -13.78
C ILE A 127 13.89 2.50 -13.68
N LYS A 128 13.99 1.21 -13.34
CA LYS A 128 12.82 0.33 -13.15
C LYS A 128 11.83 0.92 -12.13
N ARG A 129 12.35 1.55 -11.07
CA ARG A 129 11.55 2.17 -9.98
C ARG A 129 10.95 3.53 -10.32
N LEU A 130 11.27 4.13 -11.46
CA LEU A 130 10.68 5.40 -11.88
C LEU A 130 9.17 5.24 -12.10
N LYS A 131 8.38 6.19 -11.61
CA LYS A 131 6.91 6.21 -11.81
C LYS A 131 6.58 7.03 -13.04
N CYS A 132 5.87 6.46 -14.00
CA CYS A 132 5.38 7.19 -15.18
C CYS A 132 4.30 8.22 -14.79
N LYS A 133 4.01 9.16 -15.69
CA LYS A 133 3.01 10.24 -15.57
C LYS A 133 3.31 11.17 -14.40
N LYS A 134 4.60 11.42 -14.13
CA LYS A 134 5.08 12.41 -13.16
C LYS A 134 5.48 13.68 -13.89
N ALA A 135 5.17 14.83 -13.30
CA ALA A 135 5.57 16.11 -13.86
C ALA A 135 7.11 16.25 -13.82
N PRO A 136 7.75 16.68 -14.93
CA PRO A 136 9.19 16.88 -14.99
C PRO A 136 9.62 18.11 -14.18
N GLY A 137 10.95 18.22 -13.98
CA GLY A 137 11.58 19.43 -13.46
C GLY A 137 11.66 20.54 -14.52
N LYS A 138 12.51 21.53 -14.26
CA LYS A 138 12.77 22.63 -15.21
C LYS A 138 13.36 22.16 -16.54
N ASP A 139 14.10 21.06 -16.53
CA ASP A 139 14.77 20.45 -17.69
C ASP A 139 13.80 19.79 -18.68
N GLY A 140 12.54 19.59 -18.32
CA GLY A 140 11.53 18.96 -19.20
C GLY A 140 11.72 17.46 -19.41
N VAL A 141 12.73 16.83 -18.79
CA VAL A 141 13.02 15.40 -18.94
C VAL A 141 12.03 14.58 -18.12
N CYS A 142 11.21 13.79 -18.80
CA CYS A 142 10.21 12.92 -18.17
C CYS A 142 10.79 11.54 -17.82
N ASN A 143 10.15 10.85 -16.86
CA ASN A 143 10.57 9.51 -16.45
C ASN A 143 10.46 8.48 -17.59
N GLU A 144 9.50 8.67 -18.49
CA GLU A 144 9.29 7.86 -19.68
C GLU A 144 10.51 7.91 -20.60
N MET A 145 11.07 9.10 -20.83
CA MET A 145 12.27 9.28 -21.66
C MET A 145 13.44 8.46 -21.09
N ILE A 146 13.62 8.48 -19.76
CA ILE A 146 14.67 7.72 -19.08
C ILE A 146 14.45 6.21 -19.19
N LYS A 147 13.20 5.74 -19.06
CA LYS A 147 12.85 4.32 -19.17
C LYS A 147 13.10 3.75 -20.56
N HIS A 148 12.87 4.54 -21.60
CA HIS A 148 13.03 4.14 -22.99
C HIS A 148 14.46 4.34 -23.53
N LEU A 149 15.43 4.72 -22.70
CA LEU A 149 16.83 4.78 -23.12
C LEU A 149 17.33 3.40 -23.56
N GLY A 150 17.90 3.33 -24.76
CA GLY A 150 18.62 2.16 -25.25
C GLY A 150 19.97 1.93 -24.54
N PRO A 151 20.63 0.78 -24.74
CA PRO A 151 21.85 0.41 -24.01
C PRO A 151 22.98 1.45 -24.08
N ALA A 152 23.30 1.96 -25.29
CA ALA A 152 24.34 2.97 -25.47
C ALA A 152 24.05 4.27 -24.70
N ALA A 153 22.79 4.72 -24.70
CA ALA A 153 22.39 5.91 -23.96
C ALA A 153 22.42 5.71 -22.44
N ARG A 154 22.12 4.49 -21.95
CA ARG A 154 22.28 4.14 -20.53
C ARG A 154 23.74 4.17 -20.11
N THR A 155 24.65 3.69 -20.95
CA THR A 155 26.11 3.77 -20.70
C THR A 155 26.57 5.21 -20.57
N LYS A 156 26.17 6.09 -21.51
CA LYS A 156 26.49 7.53 -21.43
C LYS A 156 25.86 8.23 -20.23
N LEU A 157 24.63 7.86 -19.87
CA LEU A 157 24.02 8.35 -18.64
C LEU A 157 24.83 7.94 -17.41
N LEU A 158 25.25 6.67 -17.33
CA LEU A 158 26.06 6.17 -16.21
C LEU A 158 27.41 6.90 -16.10
N GLU A 159 28.10 7.14 -17.22
CA GLU A 159 29.33 7.95 -17.26
C GLU A 159 29.12 9.33 -16.65
N LEU A 160 28.04 10.03 -17.04
CA LEU A 160 27.68 11.35 -16.52
C LEU A 160 27.36 11.31 -15.02
N LEU A 161 26.59 10.31 -14.57
CA LEU A 161 26.27 10.11 -13.15
C LEU A 161 27.53 9.85 -12.33
N ASN A 162 28.45 9.03 -12.84
CA ASN A 162 29.73 8.74 -12.19
C ASN A 162 30.66 9.96 -12.16
N GLN A 163 30.63 10.83 -13.16
CA GLN A 163 31.37 12.09 -13.10
C GLN A 163 30.88 12.98 -11.94
N SER A 164 29.57 13.10 -11.75
CA SER A 164 28.98 13.79 -10.58
C SER A 164 29.37 13.11 -9.27
N TRP A 165 29.34 11.78 -9.22
CA TRP A 165 29.69 11.00 -8.02
C TRP A 165 31.16 11.15 -7.62
N ARG A 166 32.09 10.94 -8.57
CA ARG A 166 33.54 11.03 -8.36
C ARG A 166 33.98 12.42 -7.91
N SER A 167 33.41 13.46 -8.52
CA SER A 167 33.69 14.86 -8.16
C SER A 167 33.06 15.28 -6.82
N GLY A 168 32.05 14.54 -6.33
CA GLY A 168 31.28 14.96 -5.17
C GLY A 168 30.43 16.21 -5.44
N VAL A 169 30.08 16.49 -6.70
CA VAL A 169 29.35 17.69 -7.10
C VAL A 169 27.98 17.32 -7.67
N PHE A 170 26.91 17.85 -7.07
CA PHE A 170 25.58 17.78 -7.64
C PHE A 170 25.44 18.84 -8.75
N PRO A 171 25.02 18.50 -9.98
CA PRO A 171 24.92 19.43 -11.09
C PRO A 171 24.05 20.65 -10.80
N SER A 172 24.53 21.84 -11.14
CA SER A 172 23.84 23.13 -10.92
C SER A 172 22.49 23.19 -11.65
N ALA A 173 22.40 22.65 -12.86
CA ALA A 173 21.17 22.56 -13.65
C ALA A 173 20.02 21.83 -12.91
N TRP A 174 20.34 20.93 -11.98
CA TRP A 174 19.37 20.16 -11.21
C TRP A 174 19.03 20.80 -9.84
N LYS A 175 19.67 21.92 -9.48
CA LYS A 175 19.45 22.63 -8.20
C LYS A 175 18.26 23.58 -8.21
N GLU A 176 17.74 23.94 -9.38
CA GLU A 176 16.56 24.80 -9.52
C GLU A 176 15.26 24.00 -9.49
N ALA A 177 14.37 24.33 -8.57
CA ALA A 177 13.06 23.69 -8.40
C ALA A 177 11.91 24.55 -8.98
N ILE A 178 10.89 23.89 -9.53
CA ILE A 178 9.60 24.53 -9.78
C ILE A 178 8.62 24.13 -8.68
N ILE A 179 8.24 25.08 -7.83
CA ILE A 179 7.32 24.86 -6.71
C ILE A 179 5.88 24.96 -7.20
N ILE A 180 5.10 23.90 -6.98
CA ILE A 180 3.66 23.87 -7.17
C ILE A 180 2.98 24.02 -5.79
N PRO A 181 2.31 25.15 -5.53
CA PRO A 181 1.64 25.37 -4.25
C PRO A 181 0.34 24.56 -4.18
N ILE A 182 0.26 23.63 -3.23
CA ILE A 182 -0.95 22.81 -3.01
C ILE A 182 -1.67 23.30 -1.76
N LEU A 183 -2.96 23.64 -1.89
CA LEU A 183 -3.79 24.09 -0.78
C LEU A 183 -3.92 22.99 0.28
N LYS A 184 -3.61 23.32 1.54
CA LYS A 184 -3.87 22.46 2.70
C LYS A 184 -5.37 22.25 2.83
N LYS A 185 -5.77 21.00 3.12
CA LYS A 185 -7.17 20.64 3.29
C LYS A 185 -7.83 21.50 4.36
N ASP A 186 -9.06 21.96 4.08
CA ASP A 186 -9.91 22.74 4.98
C ASP A 186 -9.27 24.07 5.46
N LYS A 187 -8.28 24.61 4.72
CA LYS A 187 -7.65 25.91 4.97
C LYS A 187 -8.14 26.97 3.99
N ASN A 188 -8.09 28.23 4.43
CA ASN A 188 -8.55 29.36 3.64
C ASN A 188 -7.64 29.56 2.40
N ARG A 189 -8.22 29.48 1.20
CA ARG A 189 -7.52 29.66 -0.10
C ARG A 189 -6.87 31.05 -0.23
N LYS A 190 -7.39 32.07 0.44
CA LYS A 190 -6.87 33.44 0.38
C LYS A 190 -5.59 33.64 1.20
N GLN A 191 -5.31 32.76 2.16
CA GLN A 191 -4.15 32.91 3.04
C GLN A 191 -2.92 32.24 2.42
N LYS A 192 -1.82 33.01 2.29
CA LYS A 192 -0.54 32.53 1.75
C LYS A 192 0.06 31.33 2.54
N THR A 193 -0.17 31.27 3.86
CA THR A 193 0.29 30.17 4.73
C THR A 193 -0.51 28.86 4.58
N SER A 194 -1.61 28.89 3.83
CA SER A 194 -2.47 27.73 3.57
C SER A 194 -1.89 26.78 2.53
N TYR A 195 -0.81 27.13 1.83
CA TYR A 195 -0.25 26.31 0.75
C TYR A 195 0.95 25.48 1.23
N ARG A 196 1.17 24.32 0.60
CA ARG A 196 2.37 23.48 0.75
C ARG A 196 3.27 23.64 -0.48
N PRO A 197 4.59 23.86 -0.33
CA PRO A 197 5.50 23.97 -1.46
C PRO A 197 5.93 22.59 -1.97
N ILE A 198 5.30 22.07 -3.04
CA ILE A 198 5.75 20.82 -3.67
C ILE A 198 6.79 21.12 -4.75
N SER A 199 8.02 20.63 -4.56
CA SER A 199 9.11 20.89 -5.53
C SER A 199 9.12 19.86 -6.66
N LEU A 200 8.96 20.35 -7.89
CA LEU A 200 9.31 19.60 -9.09
C LEU A 200 10.82 19.75 -9.32
N LEU A 201 11.53 18.61 -9.31
CA LEU A 201 12.98 18.49 -9.43
C LEU A 201 13.31 17.67 -10.68
N SER A 202 14.53 17.81 -11.20
CA SER A 202 15.03 17.02 -12.34
C SER A 202 14.81 15.52 -12.13
N CYS A 203 14.26 14.85 -13.14
CA CYS A 203 14.10 13.40 -13.12
C CYS A 203 15.45 12.67 -13.18
N LEU A 204 16.44 13.22 -13.90
CA LEU A 204 17.80 12.68 -13.93
C LEU A 204 18.48 12.83 -12.55
N GLY A 205 18.37 14.01 -11.93
CA GLY A 205 18.85 14.24 -10.57
C GLY A 205 18.24 13.26 -9.56
N LYS A 206 16.93 13.00 -9.65
CA LYS A 206 16.23 12.01 -8.82
C LYS A 206 16.68 10.57 -9.05
N THR A 207 17.11 10.23 -10.27
CA THR A 207 17.68 8.91 -10.56
C THR A 207 19.02 8.76 -9.83
N LEU A 208 19.88 9.77 -9.89
CA LEU A 208 21.15 9.77 -9.14
C LEU A 208 20.93 9.74 -7.62
N GLU A 209 20.05 10.60 -7.10
CA GLU A 209 19.67 10.62 -5.68
C GLU A 209 19.21 9.23 -5.21
N ARG A 210 18.49 8.48 -6.04
CA ARG A 210 17.99 7.14 -5.70
C ARG A 210 19.12 6.13 -5.51
N MET A 211 20.11 6.14 -6.39
CA MET A 211 21.27 5.25 -6.31
C MET A 211 22.09 5.56 -5.05
N ILE A 212 22.37 6.85 -4.82
CA ILE A 212 23.12 7.32 -3.65
C ILE A 212 22.35 7.05 -2.35
N ASN A 213 21.03 7.26 -2.33
CA ASN A 213 20.21 7.00 -1.15
C ASN A 213 20.12 5.51 -0.81
N LYS A 214 20.19 4.60 -1.80
CA LYS A 214 20.27 3.15 -1.53
C LYS A 214 21.52 2.84 -0.70
N ARG A 215 22.68 3.36 -1.12
CA ARG A 215 23.95 3.21 -0.39
C ARG A 215 23.90 3.83 1.01
N LEU A 216 23.41 5.07 1.11
CA LEU A 216 23.29 5.76 2.40
C LEU A 216 22.39 5.01 3.40
N MET A 217 21.20 4.57 2.96
CA MET A 217 20.29 3.81 3.83
C MET A 217 20.88 2.48 4.27
N TRP A 218 21.61 1.79 3.38
CA TRP A 218 22.35 0.58 3.74
C TRP A 218 23.33 0.86 4.89
N HIS A 219 24.22 1.85 4.74
CA HIS A 219 25.19 2.19 5.78
C HIS A 219 24.52 2.52 7.13
N LEU A 220 23.43 3.29 7.08
CA LEU A 220 22.69 3.69 8.28
C LEU A 220 22.02 2.52 9.01
N GLU A 221 21.45 1.57 8.27
CA GLU A 221 20.75 0.41 8.85
C GLU A 221 21.74 -0.68 9.30
N THR A 222 22.74 -1.01 8.49
CA THR A 222 23.75 -2.04 8.82
C THR A 222 24.58 -1.66 10.06
N ASN A 223 24.88 -0.36 10.24
CA ASN A 223 25.62 0.12 11.41
C ASN A 223 24.69 0.52 12.59
N ASN A 224 23.39 0.21 12.54
CA ASN A 224 22.41 0.54 13.57
C ASN A 224 22.40 2.04 13.98
N LEU A 225 22.62 2.93 13.02
CA LEU A 225 22.73 4.37 13.26
C LEU A 225 21.36 5.07 13.36
N ILE A 226 20.29 4.42 12.91
CA ILE A 226 18.91 4.92 13.06
C ILE A 226 18.27 4.26 14.27
N THR A 227 17.72 5.09 15.17
CA THR A 227 17.10 4.61 16.40
C THR A 227 15.93 3.65 16.13
N ASN A 228 15.75 2.66 16.99
CA ASN A 228 14.73 1.61 16.84
C ASN A 228 13.31 2.15 16.93
N GLU A 229 13.12 3.27 17.60
CA GLU A 229 11.84 3.97 17.76
C GLU A 229 11.44 4.79 16.53
N GLN A 230 12.32 4.98 15.54
CA GLN A 230 12.00 5.65 14.28
C GLN A 230 11.46 4.66 13.26
N SER A 231 10.25 4.90 12.77
CA SER A 231 9.58 4.08 11.76
C SER A 231 9.37 4.75 10.40
N ALA A 232 9.60 6.05 10.25
CA ALA A 232 9.40 6.70 8.96
C ALA A 232 10.52 6.39 7.97
N PHE A 233 10.14 6.24 6.70
CA PHE A 233 11.03 6.04 5.55
C PHE A 233 11.95 4.81 5.62
N ARG A 234 11.76 3.92 6.60
CA ARG A 234 12.48 2.66 6.75
C ARG A 234 11.71 1.50 6.14
N LYS A 235 12.44 0.53 5.57
CA LYS A 235 11.84 -0.70 5.01
C LYS A 235 11.17 -1.48 6.14
N ASN A 236 10.05 -2.12 5.83
CA ASN A 236 9.29 -2.97 6.77
C ASN A 236 8.81 -2.25 8.05
N ARG A 237 8.77 -0.91 8.05
CA ARG A 237 8.23 -0.09 9.14
C ARG A 237 7.03 0.74 8.66
N SER A 238 6.04 0.97 9.51
CA SER A 238 4.79 1.65 9.16
C SER A 238 4.25 2.54 10.27
N THR A 239 3.30 3.41 9.95
CA THR A 239 2.56 4.19 10.94
C THR A 239 1.71 3.31 11.86
N GLU A 240 1.17 2.21 11.34
CA GLU A 240 0.36 1.25 12.09
C GLU A 240 1.19 0.53 13.17
N ASP A 241 2.48 0.29 12.92
CA ASP A 241 3.40 -0.31 13.90
C ASP A 241 3.53 0.59 15.15
N GLN A 242 3.67 1.91 14.94
CA GLN A 242 3.80 2.90 16.01
C GLN A 242 2.50 3.14 16.76
N LEU A 243 1.36 3.07 16.06
CA LEU A 243 0.04 3.11 16.69
C LEU A 243 -0.15 1.93 17.64
N ILE A 244 0.13 0.71 17.17
CA ILE A 244 0.04 -0.51 17.99
C ILE A 244 1.01 -0.45 19.16
N TYR A 245 2.24 0.04 18.95
CA TYR A 245 3.21 0.19 20.04
C TYR A 245 2.68 1.05 21.19
N LEU A 246 2.16 2.24 20.87
CA LEU A 246 1.57 3.15 21.85
C LEU A 246 0.31 2.54 22.51
N THR A 247 -0.62 2.03 21.71
CA THR A 247 -1.91 1.57 22.26
C THR A 247 -1.76 0.29 23.07
N GLN A 248 -0.84 -0.60 22.69
CA GLN A 248 -0.52 -1.78 23.49
C GLN A 248 0.17 -1.39 24.80
N SER A 249 1.04 -0.37 24.81
CA SER A 249 1.59 0.19 26.05
C SER A 249 0.50 0.73 26.98
N ILE A 250 -0.49 1.43 26.44
CA ILE A 250 -1.64 1.95 27.20
C ILE A 250 -2.49 0.80 27.76
N GLU A 251 -2.80 -0.21 26.94
CA GLU A 251 -3.55 -1.39 27.39
C GLU A 251 -2.81 -2.15 28.51
N ASN A 252 -1.50 -2.35 28.36
CA ASN A 252 -0.67 -2.97 29.39
C ASN A 252 -0.73 -2.15 30.71
N ALA A 253 -0.63 -0.82 30.63
CA ALA A 253 -0.75 0.05 31.80
C ALA A 253 -2.12 -0.06 32.48
N PHE A 254 -3.22 -0.14 31.71
CA PHE A 254 -4.56 -0.36 32.27
C PHE A 254 -4.66 -1.67 33.05
N GLN A 255 -4.06 -2.75 32.53
CA GLN A 255 -4.03 -4.03 33.22
C GLN A 255 -3.30 -3.94 34.58
N GLU A 256 -2.27 -3.09 34.66
CA GLU A 256 -1.50 -2.83 35.88
C GLU A 256 -2.09 -1.76 36.80
N LYS A 257 -3.31 -1.27 36.55
CA LYS A 257 -3.93 -0.15 37.29
C LYS A 257 -3.13 1.16 37.20
N LYS A 258 -2.27 1.29 36.19
CA LYS A 258 -1.48 2.50 35.90
C LYS A 258 -2.25 3.43 34.96
N LYS A 259 -1.84 4.69 34.96
CA LYS A 259 -2.29 5.76 34.04
C LYS A 259 -1.15 6.10 33.10
N VAL A 260 -1.49 6.56 31.89
CA VAL A 260 -0.50 6.94 30.89
C VAL A 260 -0.69 8.40 30.51
N ASN A 261 0.33 9.21 30.76
CA ASN A 261 0.39 10.57 30.23
C ASN A 261 1.18 10.53 28.94
N ALA A 262 0.54 10.94 27.84
CA ALA A 262 1.17 11.03 26.53
C ALA A 262 1.20 12.49 26.05
N THR A 263 2.21 12.82 25.25
CA THR A 263 2.30 14.09 24.53
C THR A 263 2.66 13.82 23.08
N PHE A 264 1.90 14.42 22.17
CA PHE A 264 2.06 14.33 20.73
C PHE A 264 2.60 15.68 20.23
N ILE A 265 3.86 15.70 19.82
CA ILE A 265 4.60 16.91 19.48
C ILE A 265 4.50 17.17 17.97
N ASP A 266 4.06 18.38 17.60
CA ASP A 266 4.01 18.86 16.22
C ASP A 266 5.23 19.76 15.95
N LEU A 267 6.07 19.37 14.99
CA LEU A 267 7.20 20.18 14.53
C LEU A 267 6.76 21.07 13.36
N SER A 268 6.99 22.38 13.47
CA SER A 268 6.55 23.32 12.45
C SER A 268 7.48 23.30 11.24
N LYS A 269 6.97 22.83 10.08
CA LYS A 269 7.67 22.89 8.78
C LYS A 269 9.05 22.23 8.84
N ALA A 270 9.11 21.04 9.43
CA ALA A 270 10.35 20.38 9.81
C ALA A 270 11.32 20.18 8.62
N PHE A 271 10.80 19.85 7.43
CA PHE A 271 11.60 19.69 6.21
C PHE A 271 12.18 21.00 5.68
N ASP A 272 11.40 22.09 5.73
CA ASP A 272 11.78 23.39 5.14
C ASP A 272 12.80 24.15 6.00
N LYS A 273 12.94 23.74 7.27
CA LYS A 273 13.78 24.42 8.29
C LYS A 273 15.00 23.62 8.76
N VAL A 274 15.28 22.46 8.17
CA VAL A 274 16.46 21.67 8.53
C VAL A 274 17.73 22.53 8.40
N TRP A 275 18.44 22.73 9.50
CA TRP A 275 19.70 23.47 9.49
C TRP A 275 20.79 22.66 8.78
N LYS A 276 21.26 23.17 7.64
CA LYS A 276 22.18 22.44 6.75
C LYS A 276 23.53 22.15 7.39
N GLU A 277 24.17 23.13 8.05
CA GLU A 277 25.47 22.91 8.72
C GLU A 277 25.32 21.89 9.87
N GLY A 278 24.23 21.99 10.63
CA GLY A 278 23.91 21.01 11.68
C GLY A 278 23.69 19.59 11.12
N LEU A 279 22.98 19.45 10.00
CA LEU A 279 22.83 18.17 9.31
C LEU A 279 24.19 17.62 8.83
N LEU A 280 25.05 18.45 8.25
CA LEU A 280 26.40 18.03 7.83
C LEU A 280 27.23 17.52 9.01
N LEU A 281 27.13 18.16 10.16
CA LEU A 281 27.81 17.70 11.38
C LEU A 281 27.30 16.33 11.83
N LYS A 282 25.98 16.11 11.77
CA LYS A 282 25.36 14.81 12.11
C LYS A 282 25.77 13.72 11.12
N LEU A 283 25.90 14.02 9.83
CA LEU A 283 26.39 13.08 8.83
C LEU A 283 27.83 12.61 9.15
N LEU A 284 28.75 13.53 9.45
CA LEU A 284 30.12 13.16 9.85
C LEU A 284 30.13 12.37 11.17
N THR A 285 29.23 12.70 12.10
CA THR A 285 29.08 11.98 13.37
C THR A 285 28.59 10.54 13.16
N ALA A 286 27.77 10.32 12.13
CA ALA A 286 27.32 9.00 11.67
C ALA A 286 28.37 8.26 10.80
N GLY A 287 29.61 8.76 10.71
CA GLY A 287 30.70 8.16 9.93
C GLY A 287 30.59 8.37 8.42
N ILE A 288 29.73 9.29 7.95
CA ILE A 288 29.54 9.57 6.53
C ILE A 288 30.53 10.65 6.10
N ALA A 289 31.57 10.24 5.38
CA ALA A 289 32.66 11.09 4.91
C ALA A 289 32.89 10.97 3.38
N GLY A 290 33.95 11.60 2.88
CA GLY A 290 34.43 11.44 1.49
C GLY A 290 33.42 11.89 0.42
N ARG A 291 33.31 11.09 -0.67
CA ARG A 291 32.46 11.39 -1.84
C ARG A 291 30.99 11.60 -1.45
N MET A 292 30.46 10.74 -0.58
CA MET A 292 29.07 10.80 -0.10
C MET A 292 28.79 12.14 0.60
N PHE A 293 29.65 12.52 1.56
CA PHE A 293 29.53 13.77 2.29
C PHE A 293 29.59 14.99 1.36
N ASN A 294 30.60 15.04 0.48
CA ASN A 294 30.78 16.15 -0.45
C ASN A 294 29.61 16.28 -1.42
N TRP A 295 29.10 15.16 -1.93
CA TRP A 295 27.95 15.14 -2.82
C TRP A 295 26.69 15.65 -2.12
N ILE A 296 26.40 15.18 -0.89
CA ILE A 296 25.26 15.66 -0.10
C ILE A 296 25.39 17.16 0.21
N LYS A 297 26.59 17.63 0.58
CA LYS A 297 26.88 19.06 0.78
C LYS A 297 26.57 19.85 -0.48
N SER A 298 27.05 19.40 -1.64
CA SER A 298 26.77 20.06 -2.93
C SER A 298 25.28 20.03 -3.28
N PHE A 299 24.58 18.94 -3.00
CA PHE A 299 23.13 18.80 -3.22
C PHE A 299 22.29 19.81 -2.41
N LEU A 300 22.71 20.12 -1.17
CA LEU A 300 22.01 21.04 -0.27
C LEU A 300 22.33 22.53 -0.52
N CYS A 301 23.53 22.84 -1.00
CA CYS A 301 24.00 24.22 -1.20
C CYS A 301 23.52 24.85 -2.53
N HIS A 302 23.38 26.18 -2.53
CA HIS A 302 23.06 27.00 -3.71
C HIS A 302 21.79 26.59 -4.47
N ARG A 303 20.73 26.24 -3.74
CA ARG A 303 19.43 25.88 -4.34
C ARG A 303 18.59 27.13 -4.59
N THR A 304 17.90 27.12 -5.72
CA THR A 304 16.93 28.17 -6.10
C THR A 304 15.59 27.54 -6.41
N ALA A 305 14.52 28.32 -6.32
CA ALA A 305 13.19 27.87 -6.66
C ALA A 305 12.37 28.98 -7.34
N ARG A 306 11.40 28.59 -8.18
CA ARG A 306 10.35 29.46 -8.72
C ARG A 306 9.00 28.86 -8.43
N VAL A 307 8.02 29.68 -8.03
CA VAL A 307 6.64 29.24 -7.83
C VAL A 307 5.90 29.29 -9.15
N LYS A 308 5.24 28.18 -9.53
CA LYS A 308 4.32 28.13 -10.67
C LYS A 308 2.88 28.09 -10.15
N LEU A 309 2.13 29.17 -10.39
CA LEU A 309 0.75 29.35 -9.96
C LEU A 309 -0.10 29.76 -11.16
N ASP A 310 -1.17 29.00 -11.45
CA ASP A 310 -2.12 29.27 -12.54
C ASP A 310 -1.42 29.61 -13.88
N GLY A 311 -0.42 28.81 -14.25
CA GLY A 311 0.37 29.01 -15.47
C GLY A 311 1.49 30.05 -15.39
N ASN A 312 1.49 30.93 -14.38
CA ASN A 312 2.47 31.99 -14.20
C ASN A 312 3.66 31.54 -13.35
N LEU A 313 4.87 32.00 -13.69
CA LEU A 313 6.09 31.78 -12.90
C LEU A 313 6.48 33.04 -12.13
N SER A 314 6.86 32.86 -10.86
CA SER A 314 7.49 33.91 -10.04
C SER A 314 8.93 34.20 -10.49
N TYR A 315 9.55 35.21 -9.88
CA TYR A 315 11.02 35.30 -9.87
C TYR A 315 11.64 34.13 -9.10
N ALA A 316 12.94 33.93 -9.32
CA ALA A 316 13.72 32.94 -8.61
C ALA A 316 14.06 33.43 -7.20
N VAL A 317 13.80 32.59 -6.21
CA VAL A 317 14.15 32.81 -4.79
C VAL A 317 15.23 31.83 -4.35
N LYS A 318 16.02 32.20 -3.34
CA LYS A 318 17.05 31.33 -2.76
C LYS A 318 16.46 30.50 -1.64
N ILE A 319 16.72 29.19 -1.66
CA ILE A 319 16.31 28.28 -0.57
C ILE A 319 17.49 28.08 0.38
N ARG A 320 17.46 28.83 1.49
CA ARG A 320 18.62 28.97 2.39
C ARG A 320 18.84 27.73 3.23
N GLU A 321 17.81 27.26 3.93
CA GLU A 321 17.81 26.06 4.76
C GLU A 321 16.81 25.02 4.24
N GLY A 322 16.74 23.89 4.93
CA GLY A 322 15.83 22.81 4.61
C GLY A 322 16.37 21.82 3.59
N VAL A 323 15.63 20.71 3.46
CA VAL A 323 15.84 19.68 2.44
C VAL A 323 14.67 19.73 1.44
N PRO A 324 14.91 19.55 0.13
CA PRO A 324 13.88 19.81 -0.87
C PRO A 324 12.70 18.82 -0.77
N GLN A 325 11.48 19.33 -0.58
CA GLN A 325 10.27 18.51 -0.54
C GLN A 325 10.01 17.84 -1.89
N GLY A 326 10.18 16.51 -1.95
CA GLY A 326 10.06 15.73 -3.18
C GLY A 326 11.39 15.21 -3.73
N GLY A 327 12.53 15.52 -3.09
CA GLY A 327 13.80 14.81 -3.29
C GLY A 327 13.72 13.36 -2.82
N VAL A 328 14.51 12.49 -3.44
CA VAL A 328 14.56 11.06 -3.10
C VAL A 328 15.41 10.82 -1.86
N ILE A 329 16.52 11.55 -1.70
CA ILE A 329 17.42 11.45 -0.54
C ILE A 329 16.95 12.30 0.65
N SER A 330 16.11 13.30 0.41
CA SER A 330 15.67 14.27 1.44
C SER A 330 15.00 13.64 2.68
N PRO A 331 14.11 12.63 2.56
CA PRO A 331 13.55 11.96 3.72
C PRO A 331 14.59 11.26 4.60
N THR A 332 15.60 10.64 3.98
CA THR A 332 16.70 9.99 4.72
C THR A 332 17.56 11.01 5.44
N LEU A 333 17.89 12.14 4.80
CA LEU A 333 18.62 13.23 5.45
C LEU A 333 17.83 13.81 6.63
N PHE A 334 16.51 13.92 6.50
CA PHE A 334 15.66 14.36 7.60
C PHE A 334 15.68 13.37 8.77
N VAL A 335 15.62 12.06 8.49
CA VAL A 335 15.77 11.02 9.53
C VAL A 335 17.10 11.15 10.25
N VAL A 336 18.22 11.28 9.54
CA VAL A 336 19.54 11.51 10.16
C VAL A 336 19.53 12.76 11.05
N PHE A 337 18.88 13.83 10.61
CA PHE A 337 18.81 15.08 11.36
C PHE A 337 18.03 14.95 12.68
N ILE A 338 16.86 14.30 12.66
CA ILE A 338 15.96 14.21 13.82
C ILE A 338 16.31 13.05 14.77
N ASN A 339 17.12 12.08 14.32
CA ASN A 339 17.32 10.78 14.97
C ASN A 339 17.70 10.84 16.45
N ASP A 340 18.49 11.84 16.85
CA ASP A 340 19.03 11.99 18.20
C ASP A 340 18.14 12.79 19.17
N ILE A 341 16.97 13.28 18.72
CA ILE A 341 16.03 14.06 19.55
C ILE A 341 15.62 13.33 20.82
N THR A 342 15.64 11.99 20.80
CA THR A 342 15.24 11.14 21.91
C THR A 342 16.38 10.53 22.72
N ASN A 343 17.65 10.79 22.35
CA ASN A 343 18.79 10.07 22.94
C ASN A 343 19.00 10.35 24.43
N SER A 344 18.68 11.57 24.88
CA SER A 344 18.85 11.98 26.28
C SER A 344 17.62 11.72 27.16
N LEU A 345 16.59 11.06 26.63
CA LEU A 345 15.36 10.79 27.39
C LEU A 345 15.56 9.64 28.38
N SER A 346 14.95 9.77 29.57
CA SER A 346 14.96 8.74 30.61
C SER A 346 14.35 7.42 30.11
N ARG A 347 14.88 6.29 30.60
CA ARG A 347 14.31 4.94 30.34
C ARG A 347 12.84 4.78 30.75
N HIS A 348 12.34 5.66 31.61
CA HIS A 348 10.93 5.67 32.04
C HIS A 348 9.99 6.34 31.04
N ILE A 349 10.53 6.94 29.97
CA ILE A 349 9.78 7.56 28.88
C ILE A 349 9.84 6.65 27.67
N SER A 350 8.68 6.11 27.31
CA SER A 350 8.51 5.44 26.03
C SER A 350 8.27 6.48 24.93
N LYS A 351 8.70 6.17 23.71
CA LYS A 351 8.80 7.13 22.62
C LYS A 351 8.61 6.47 21.26
N ALA A 352 8.00 7.20 20.34
CA ALA A 352 7.72 6.76 18.99
C ALA A 352 7.98 7.92 18.02
N LEU A 353 8.81 7.68 17.01
CA LEU A 353 9.07 8.65 15.95
C LEU A 353 8.55 8.14 14.61
N HIS A 354 7.86 9.03 13.90
CA HIS A 354 7.51 8.83 12.50
C HIS A 354 7.72 10.14 11.75
N ALA A 355 8.93 10.33 11.21
CA ALA A 355 9.35 11.57 10.58
C ALA A 355 9.26 12.71 11.60
N ASP A 356 8.41 13.71 11.36
CA ASP A 356 8.19 14.86 12.22
C ASP A 356 7.17 14.60 13.35
N ASP A 357 6.41 13.51 13.29
CA ASP A 357 5.50 13.09 14.36
C ASP A 357 6.29 12.41 15.49
N LEU A 358 6.36 13.05 16.65
CA LEU A 358 6.96 12.50 17.88
C LEU A 358 5.88 12.30 18.94
N ALA A 359 5.71 11.06 19.40
CA ALA A 359 4.90 10.74 20.58
C ALA A 359 5.80 10.28 21.72
N MET A 360 5.57 10.82 22.92
CA MET A 360 6.24 10.40 24.16
C MET A 360 5.21 10.10 25.22
N TRP A 361 5.44 9.07 26.04
CA TRP A 361 4.52 8.72 27.12
C TRP A 361 5.23 8.10 28.33
N SER A 362 4.62 8.30 29.49
CA SER A 362 5.03 7.71 30.76
C SER A 362 3.84 6.99 31.41
N ALA A 363 4.04 5.73 31.77
CA ALA A 363 3.09 4.96 32.59
C ALA A 363 3.49 5.01 34.07
N ALA A 364 2.55 5.35 34.96
CA ALA A 364 2.76 5.33 36.41
C ALA A 364 1.45 5.09 37.16
N GLU A 365 1.52 4.68 38.43
CA GLU A 365 0.35 4.52 39.30
C GLU A 365 -0.30 5.88 39.63
N SER A 366 0.55 6.88 39.86
CA SER A 366 0.15 8.26 40.08
C SER A 366 0.41 9.14 38.85
N THR A 367 -0.60 9.93 38.50
CA THR A 367 -0.52 10.94 37.44
C THR A 367 0.51 12.01 37.74
N ALA A 368 0.74 12.32 39.03
CA ALA A 368 1.75 13.29 39.43
C ALA A 368 3.16 12.81 39.04
N THR A 369 3.48 11.54 39.30
CA THR A 369 4.76 10.93 38.91
C THR A 369 4.93 10.92 37.39
N ALA A 370 3.91 10.47 36.66
CA ALA A 370 3.96 10.48 35.19
C ALA A 370 4.09 11.91 34.64
N LYS A 371 3.45 12.90 35.26
CA LYS A 371 3.54 14.31 34.87
C LYS A 371 4.97 14.86 35.06
N VAL A 372 5.61 14.60 36.20
CA VAL A 372 6.99 15.05 36.46
C VAL A 372 7.94 14.49 35.40
N ARG A 373 7.88 13.18 35.16
CA ARG A 373 8.69 12.50 34.13
C ARG A 373 8.46 13.09 32.73
N MET A 374 7.18 13.34 32.38
CA MET A 374 6.85 13.94 31.08
C MET A 374 7.35 15.38 30.96
N GLN A 375 7.28 16.19 32.02
CA GLN A 375 7.79 17.57 31.97
C GLN A 375 9.31 17.62 31.80
N GLU A 376 10.05 16.74 32.47
CA GLU A 376 11.50 16.60 32.28
C GLU A 376 11.84 16.22 30.83
N ALA A 377 11.11 15.25 30.25
CA ALA A 377 11.26 14.86 28.85
C ALA A 377 10.98 16.02 27.87
N LEU A 378 9.94 16.82 28.15
CA LEU A 378 9.60 18.00 27.35
C LEU A 378 10.68 19.08 27.45
N ASN A 379 11.28 19.28 28.62
CA ASN A 379 12.38 20.23 28.80
C ASN A 379 13.63 19.79 28.00
N ILE A 380 13.97 18.50 28.03
CA ILE A 380 15.07 17.94 27.24
C ILE A 380 14.80 18.12 25.74
N THR A 381 13.59 17.81 25.29
CA THR A 381 13.18 17.96 23.89
C THR A 381 13.20 19.43 23.45
N SER A 382 12.75 20.35 24.30
CA SER A 382 12.79 21.80 24.08
C SER A 382 14.21 22.33 23.95
N LYS A 383 15.13 21.86 24.80
CA LYS A 383 16.56 22.18 24.71
C LYS A 383 17.15 21.69 23.39
N TRP A 384 16.94 20.42 23.04
CA TRP A 384 17.40 19.86 21.77
C TRP A 384 16.84 20.66 20.58
N ALA A 385 15.56 21.01 20.60
CA ALA A 385 14.93 21.78 19.53
C ALA A 385 15.57 23.17 19.38
N THR A 386 15.95 23.80 20.49
CA THR A 386 16.68 25.08 20.49
C THR A 386 18.08 24.91 19.90
N ASP A 387 18.84 23.90 20.36
CA ASP A 387 20.23 23.65 19.95
C ASP A 387 20.37 23.31 18.45
N TRP A 388 19.33 22.73 17.87
CA TRP A 388 19.27 22.32 16.45
C TRP A 388 18.34 23.20 15.59
N CYS A 389 17.89 24.34 16.12
CA CYS A 389 17.06 25.32 15.41
C CYS A 389 15.72 24.76 14.87
N VAL A 390 15.14 23.77 15.56
CA VAL A 390 13.84 23.18 15.25
C VAL A 390 12.74 23.91 16.01
N THR A 391 11.67 24.30 15.32
CA THR A 391 10.53 24.97 15.96
C THR A 391 9.44 23.97 16.35
N VAL A 392 9.18 23.84 17.66
CA VAL A 392 8.01 23.10 18.16
C VAL A 392 6.76 23.98 18.10
N ASN A 393 5.67 23.44 17.59
CA ASN A 393 4.38 24.12 17.56
C ASN A 393 3.60 23.79 18.83
N SER A 394 3.75 24.63 19.85
CA SER A 394 3.06 24.51 21.15
C SER A 394 1.53 24.42 21.03
N LEU A 395 0.92 25.17 20.12
CA LEU A 395 -0.54 25.20 19.95
C LEU A 395 -1.12 23.95 19.30
N LYS A 396 -0.31 23.22 18.53
CA LYS A 396 -0.72 21.94 17.92
C LYS A 396 -0.20 20.73 18.66
N THR A 397 0.81 20.91 19.51
CA THR A 397 1.28 19.88 20.43
C THR A 397 0.18 19.66 21.45
N VAL A 398 -0.22 18.41 21.69
CA VAL A 398 -1.33 18.09 22.60
C VAL A 398 -0.91 17.04 23.62
N ALA A 399 -1.45 17.14 24.83
CA ALA A 399 -1.25 16.16 25.90
C ALA A 399 -2.55 15.43 26.24
N THR A 400 -2.45 14.15 26.60
CA THR A 400 -3.61 13.32 26.95
C THR A 400 -3.27 12.39 28.11
N CYS A 401 -4.18 12.29 29.09
CA CYS A 401 -4.13 11.26 30.13
C CYS A 401 -5.05 10.11 29.72
N PHE A 402 -4.46 8.95 29.41
CA PHE A 402 -5.19 7.71 29.20
C PHE A 402 -5.39 7.01 30.55
N SER A 403 -6.65 6.82 30.91
CA SER A 403 -7.04 6.24 32.20
C SER A 403 -8.44 5.64 32.11
N LEU A 404 -8.65 4.53 32.83
CA LEU A 404 -9.97 3.95 33.04
C LEU A 404 -10.79 4.67 34.11
N SER A 405 -10.13 5.48 34.95
CA SER A 405 -10.79 6.30 35.95
C SER A 405 -11.70 7.34 35.30
N ASN A 406 -12.81 7.65 35.96
CA ASN A 406 -13.68 8.77 35.58
C ASN A 406 -13.21 10.11 36.15
N SER A 407 -12.15 10.12 36.98
CA SER A 407 -11.59 11.35 37.54
C SER A 407 -11.05 12.26 36.43
N LYS A 408 -11.50 13.52 36.42
CA LYS A 408 -10.93 14.56 35.55
C LYS A 408 -9.56 14.95 36.08
N GLU A 409 -8.53 14.39 35.47
CA GLU A 409 -7.16 14.75 35.82
C GLU A 409 -6.65 15.87 34.94
N THR A 410 -6.07 16.88 35.58
CA THR A 410 -5.54 18.06 34.90
C THR A 410 -4.04 17.88 34.68
N LEU A 411 -3.62 17.79 33.42
CA LEU A 411 -2.22 17.75 33.00
C LEU A 411 -1.74 19.15 32.68
N LYS A 412 -1.16 19.84 33.67
CA LYS A 412 -0.48 21.12 33.44
C LYS A 412 0.97 20.87 32.98
N LEU A 413 1.15 20.65 31.68
CA LEU A 413 2.47 20.50 31.03
C LEU A 413 2.79 21.75 30.23
N THR A 414 4.08 22.07 30.10
CA THR A 414 4.57 23.21 29.34
C THR A 414 5.69 22.81 28.38
N ILE A 415 5.79 23.51 27.26
CA ILE A 415 6.91 23.40 26.31
C ILE A 415 7.25 24.79 25.81
N ASN A 416 8.54 25.15 25.79
CA ASN A 416 8.99 26.53 25.49
C ASN A 416 8.25 27.59 26.34
N ASN A 417 8.05 27.31 27.64
CA ASN A 417 7.30 28.16 28.58
C ASN A 417 5.82 28.42 28.20
N GLN A 418 5.26 27.68 27.24
CA GLN A 418 3.85 27.77 26.86
C GLN A 418 3.09 26.52 27.32
N ALA A 419 1.86 26.71 27.82
CA ALA A 419 1.01 25.61 28.25
C ALA A 419 0.61 24.73 27.06
N ILE A 420 0.76 23.42 27.22
CA ILE A 420 0.32 22.45 26.22
C ILE A 420 -1.19 22.21 26.41
N PRO A 421 -2.01 22.34 25.36
CA PRO A 421 -3.43 22.01 25.44
C PRO A 421 -3.64 20.53 25.75
N GLN A 422 -4.53 20.26 26.71
CA GLN A 422 -4.97 18.90 27.01
C GLN A 422 -6.16 18.54 26.11
N GLU A 423 -6.04 17.46 25.33
CA GLU A 423 -7.10 16.96 24.47
C GLU A 423 -7.54 15.55 24.90
N ASP A 424 -8.85 15.31 24.94
CA ASP A 424 -9.43 14.01 25.28
C ASP A 424 -9.46 13.03 24.10
N THR A 425 -9.34 13.56 22.88
CA THR A 425 -9.41 12.80 21.62
C THR A 425 -8.26 13.11 20.64
N PRO A 426 -6.98 13.04 21.07
CA PRO A 426 -5.85 13.41 20.23
C PRO A 426 -5.83 12.60 18.92
N THR A 427 -5.37 13.25 17.85
CA THR A 427 -5.10 12.58 16.57
C THR A 427 -3.63 12.22 16.46
N TYR A 428 -3.32 10.94 16.34
CA TYR A 428 -1.97 10.43 16.14
C TYR A 428 -1.93 9.56 14.88
N LEU A 429 -1.01 9.87 13.95
CA LEU A 429 -0.82 9.15 12.68
C LEU A 429 -2.13 8.88 11.90
N GLY A 430 -3.06 9.83 11.96
CA GLY A 430 -4.36 9.78 11.27
C GLY A 430 -5.48 9.02 11.99
N ILE A 431 -5.25 8.54 13.22
CA ILE A 431 -6.25 7.89 14.08
C ILE A 431 -6.57 8.76 15.28
N LYS A 432 -7.85 8.83 15.65
CA LYS A 432 -8.30 9.50 16.88
C LYS A 432 -8.29 8.51 18.04
N LEU A 433 -7.52 8.82 19.08
CA LEU A 433 -7.47 8.02 20.30
C LEU A 433 -8.36 8.66 21.34
N ASP A 434 -9.21 7.91 22.04
CA ASP A 434 -9.94 8.41 23.21
C ASP A 434 -9.30 7.89 24.51
N LYS A 435 -9.53 8.60 25.63
CA LYS A 435 -8.92 8.29 26.95
C LYS A 435 -8.96 6.82 27.39
N LYS A 436 -9.98 6.06 26.96
CA LYS A 436 -10.19 4.65 27.33
C LYS A 436 -9.92 3.68 26.19
N LEU A 437 -9.48 4.16 25.03
CA LEU A 437 -9.31 3.40 23.79
C LEU A 437 -10.58 2.61 23.41
N THR A 438 -11.73 3.28 23.42
CA THR A 438 -13.00 2.71 22.93
C THR A 438 -13.13 2.79 21.40
N TRP A 439 -12.31 3.64 20.77
CA TRP A 439 -12.22 3.87 19.32
C TRP A 439 -13.48 4.50 18.70
N ASN A 440 -14.47 4.86 19.52
CA ASN A 440 -15.74 5.40 19.04
C ASN A 440 -15.57 6.71 18.23
N PRO A 441 -14.77 7.70 18.67
CA PRO A 441 -14.56 8.93 17.89
C PRO A 441 -13.92 8.66 16.54
N HIS A 442 -12.95 7.75 16.47
CA HIS A 442 -12.30 7.36 15.21
C HIS A 442 -13.29 6.70 14.26
N ILE A 443 -14.05 5.72 14.74
CA ILE A 443 -15.02 4.97 13.92
C ILE A 443 -16.14 5.89 13.41
N LYS A 444 -16.60 6.86 14.22
CA LYS A 444 -17.56 7.89 13.78
C LYS A 444 -17.03 8.74 12.64
N GLU A 445 -15.79 9.19 12.73
CA GLU A 445 -15.15 9.97 11.67
C GLU A 445 -14.93 9.13 10.40
N ALA A 446 -14.49 7.88 10.56
CA ALA A 446 -14.33 6.94 9.45
C ALA A 446 -15.66 6.67 8.73
N GLU A 447 -16.74 6.40 9.47
CA GLU A 447 -18.09 6.24 8.92
C GLU A 447 -18.56 7.49 8.18
N LYS A 448 -18.39 8.69 8.76
CA LYS A 448 -18.77 9.96 8.11
C LYS A 448 -18.03 10.14 6.78
N ARG A 449 -16.72 9.91 6.78
CA ARG A 449 -15.88 10.02 5.57
C ARG A 449 -16.26 8.96 4.52
N ALA A 450 -16.49 7.72 4.95
CA ALA A 450 -16.88 6.63 4.06
C ALA A 450 -18.28 6.87 3.47
N THR A 451 -19.23 7.38 4.25
CA THR A 451 -20.58 7.75 3.79
C THR A 451 -20.53 8.89 2.76
N ARG A 452 -19.66 9.89 2.96
CA ARG A 452 -19.43 10.93 1.94
C ARG A 452 -18.91 10.33 0.64
N ARG A 453 -17.93 9.42 0.70
CA ARG A 453 -17.42 8.71 -0.49
C ARG A 453 -18.46 7.80 -1.14
N LEU A 454 -19.31 7.15 -0.34
CA LEU A 454 -20.40 6.32 -0.82
C LEU A 454 -21.45 7.15 -1.59
N SER A 455 -21.68 8.41 -1.19
CA SER A 455 -22.60 9.30 -1.91
C SER A 455 -22.19 9.53 -3.37
N ILE A 456 -20.89 9.46 -3.68
CA ILE A 456 -20.36 9.53 -5.05
C ILE A 456 -20.72 8.26 -5.82
N MET A 457 -20.55 7.10 -5.20
CA MET A 457 -20.92 5.82 -5.82
C MET A 457 -22.41 5.75 -6.13
N LYS A 458 -23.28 6.35 -5.29
CA LYS A 458 -24.72 6.49 -5.57
C LYS A 458 -25.04 7.32 -6.81
N LYS A 459 -24.14 8.22 -7.24
CA LYS A 459 -24.30 9.03 -8.46
C LYS A 459 -23.87 8.25 -9.72
N LEU A 460 -23.02 7.23 -9.56
CA LEU A 460 -22.47 6.45 -10.68
C LEU A 460 -23.40 5.34 -11.17
N ALA A 461 -24.42 4.97 -10.39
CA ALA A 461 -25.37 3.94 -10.79
C ALA A 461 -26.72 4.04 -10.10
N GLY A 462 -27.77 3.71 -10.87
CA GLY A 462 -29.09 3.35 -10.37
C GLY A 462 -29.35 1.84 -10.43
N THR A 463 -30.61 1.46 -10.30
CA THR A 463 -31.06 0.07 -10.46
C THR A 463 -31.21 -0.34 -11.93
N LYS A 464 -31.57 0.61 -12.81
CA LYS A 464 -31.79 0.37 -14.25
C LYS A 464 -30.66 0.87 -15.15
N TRP A 465 -29.75 1.70 -14.64
CA TRP A 465 -28.74 2.40 -15.44
C TRP A 465 -27.43 2.58 -14.66
N GLY A 466 -26.37 2.94 -15.38
CA GLY A 466 -25.05 3.29 -14.83
C GLY A 466 -24.08 2.12 -14.80
N ALA A 467 -23.01 2.27 -14.02
CA ALA A 467 -21.86 1.38 -14.06
C ALA A 467 -22.20 -0.08 -13.67
N SER A 468 -21.47 -1.03 -14.28
CA SER A 468 -21.57 -2.46 -14.00
C SER A 468 -21.26 -2.79 -12.52
N SER A 469 -21.78 -3.92 -12.02
CA SER A 469 -21.48 -4.38 -10.64
C SER A 469 -19.97 -4.53 -10.39
N ASN A 470 -19.21 -4.95 -11.40
CA ASN A 470 -17.75 -5.03 -11.34
C ASN A 470 -17.09 -3.66 -11.14
N ILE A 471 -17.48 -2.64 -11.92
CA ILE A 471 -16.97 -1.27 -11.74
C ILE A 471 -17.34 -0.75 -10.36
N LEU A 472 -18.60 -0.89 -9.93
CA LEU A 472 -19.05 -0.42 -8.63
C LEU A 472 -18.29 -1.11 -7.49
N ARG A 473 -17.98 -2.41 -7.62
CA ARG A 473 -17.10 -3.12 -6.69
C ARG A 473 -15.70 -2.54 -6.67
N GLN A 474 -15.11 -2.22 -7.83
CA GLN A 474 -13.79 -1.59 -7.90
C GLN A 474 -13.78 -0.20 -7.24
N VAL A 475 -14.82 0.62 -7.48
CA VAL A 475 -15.00 1.92 -6.83
C VAL A 475 -15.11 1.74 -5.31
N TYR A 476 -15.94 0.82 -4.84
CA TYR A 476 -16.05 0.53 -3.40
C TYR A 476 -14.69 0.13 -2.80
N THR A 477 -14.04 -0.86 -3.39
CA THR A 477 -12.82 -1.47 -2.85
C THR A 477 -11.61 -0.53 -2.87
N GLY A 478 -11.50 0.37 -3.85
CA GLY A 478 -10.40 1.33 -3.94
C GLY A 478 -10.70 2.74 -3.43
N HIS A 479 -11.97 3.14 -3.30
CA HIS A 479 -12.35 4.50 -2.85
C HIS A 479 -12.99 4.52 -1.46
N VAL A 480 -14.01 3.70 -1.21
CA VAL A 480 -14.82 3.77 0.02
C VAL A 480 -14.18 2.94 1.14
N ARG A 481 -13.93 1.65 0.89
CA ARG A 481 -13.41 0.69 1.87
C ARG A 481 -12.11 1.14 2.55
N PRO A 482 -11.09 1.68 1.84
CA PRO A 482 -9.81 2.02 2.48
C PRO A 482 -9.92 3.04 3.61
N VAL A 483 -10.94 3.91 3.59
CA VAL A 483 -11.18 4.87 4.67
C VAL A 483 -11.65 4.20 5.95
N MET A 484 -12.49 3.16 5.82
CA MET A 484 -13.03 2.40 6.95
C MET A 484 -12.00 1.44 7.55
N GLU A 485 -10.91 1.18 6.83
CA GLU A 485 -9.96 0.10 7.10
C GLU A 485 -8.56 0.60 7.46
N TYR A 486 -8.35 1.92 7.50
CA TYR A 486 -7.08 2.53 7.86
C TYR A 486 -6.75 2.26 9.33
N GLY A 487 -5.58 1.67 9.60
CA GLY A 487 -5.13 1.32 10.95
C GLY A 487 -5.97 0.25 11.65
N ALA A 488 -6.67 -0.58 10.89
CA ALA A 488 -7.67 -1.51 11.42
C ALA A 488 -7.12 -2.52 12.43
N ALA A 489 -5.83 -2.87 12.36
CA ALA A 489 -5.24 -3.74 13.37
C ALA A 489 -5.15 -3.04 14.73
N ALA A 490 -4.84 -1.74 14.76
CA ALA A 490 -4.71 -0.97 16.00
C ALA A 490 -6.04 -0.83 16.76
N TRP A 491 -7.16 -0.59 16.05
CA TRP A 491 -8.48 -0.46 16.66
C TRP A 491 -9.34 -1.72 16.60
N ALA A 492 -8.74 -2.88 16.32
CA ALA A 492 -9.47 -4.14 16.18
C ALA A 492 -10.24 -4.59 17.42
N THR A 493 -9.85 -4.09 18.58
CA THR A 493 -10.47 -4.37 19.88
C THR A 493 -11.69 -3.48 20.18
N ALA A 494 -12.09 -2.62 19.25
CA ALA A 494 -13.31 -1.83 19.36
C ALA A 494 -14.54 -2.72 19.55
N ALA A 495 -15.47 -2.26 20.40
CA ALA A 495 -16.71 -2.98 20.66
C ALA A 495 -17.51 -3.22 19.37
N LYS A 496 -18.19 -4.37 19.27
CA LYS A 496 -19.03 -4.73 18.11
C LYS A 496 -20.08 -3.67 17.79
N SER A 497 -20.62 -2.99 18.81
CA SER A 497 -21.54 -1.87 18.64
C SER A 497 -20.92 -0.72 17.82
N ASN A 498 -19.63 -0.43 18.01
CA ASN A 498 -18.91 0.57 17.23
C ASN A 498 -18.60 0.06 15.82
N THR A 499 -18.02 -1.14 15.68
CA THR A 499 -17.61 -1.68 14.37
C THR A 499 -18.80 -1.94 13.44
N SER A 500 -19.97 -2.31 13.98
CA SER A 500 -21.21 -2.50 13.22
C SER A 500 -21.65 -1.27 12.43
N ARG A 501 -21.23 -0.06 12.84
CA ARG A 501 -21.50 1.20 12.12
C ARG A 501 -20.83 1.19 10.75
N LEU A 502 -19.62 0.63 10.64
CA LEU A 502 -18.92 0.47 9.36
C LEU A 502 -19.55 -0.65 8.52
N ASN A 503 -20.00 -1.74 9.14
CA ASN A 503 -20.73 -2.81 8.44
C ASN A 503 -21.99 -2.27 7.74
N LYS A 504 -22.70 -1.31 8.35
CA LYS A 504 -23.85 -0.64 7.70
C LYS A 504 -23.46 0.08 6.41
N VAL A 505 -22.29 0.73 6.37
CA VAL A 505 -21.78 1.40 5.16
C VAL A 505 -21.40 0.38 4.09
N GLN A 506 -20.73 -0.73 4.45
CA GLN A 506 -20.46 -1.83 3.51
C GLN A 506 -21.77 -2.41 2.96
N ASN A 507 -22.74 -2.72 3.81
CA ASN A 507 -24.04 -3.27 3.40
C ASN A 507 -24.77 -2.34 2.44
N ALA A 508 -24.78 -1.03 2.72
CA ALA A 508 -25.34 -0.04 1.81
C ALA A 508 -24.59 0.00 0.46
N SER A 509 -23.26 -0.18 0.47
CA SER A 509 -22.44 -0.25 -0.74
C SER A 509 -22.76 -1.50 -1.55
N MET A 510 -22.87 -2.67 -0.92
CA MET A 510 -23.21 -3.92 -1.60
C MET A 510 -24.60 -3.87 -2.23
N ARG A 511 -25.57 -3.25 -1.57
CA ARG A 511 -26.92 -3.03 -2.16
C ARG A 511 -26.88 -2.15 -3.40
N ILE A 512 -26.02 -1.13 -3.41
CA ILE A 512 -25.80 -0.33 -4.63
C ILE A 512 -25.12 -1.19 -5.69
N ILE A 513 -24.13 -2.02 -5.34
CA ILE A 513 -23.44 -2.90 -6.30
C ILE A 513 -24.40 -3.92 -6.92
N THR A 514 -25.34 -4.50 -6.16
CA THR A 514 -26.24 -5.56 -6.67
C THR A 514 -27.59 -5.04 -7.17
N GLY A 515 -27.96 -3.80 -6.82
CA GLY A 515 -29.33 -3.31 -7.02
C GLY A 515 -30.34 -3.92 -6.03
N GLY A 516 -29.86 -4.59 -4.98
CA GLY A 516 -30.65 -5.26 -3.96
C GLY A 516 -31.52 -4.33 -3.12
N LEU A 517 -32.64 -4.87 -2.62
CA LEU A 517 -33.53 -4.16 -1.70
C LEU A 517 -32.91 -4.07 -0.30
N LYS A 518 -33.49 -3.20 0.56
CA LYS A 518 -33.04 -3.03 1.95
C LYS A 518 -33.15 -4.33 2.76
N THR A 519 -34.11 -5.17 2.42
CA THR A 519 -34.45 -6.43 3.11
C THR A 519 -33.59 -7.60 2.65
N THR A 520 -32.81 -7.46 1.58
CA THR A 520 -31.98 -8.57 1.07
C THR A 520 -30.95 -9.02 2.12
N PRO A 521 -30.82 -10.34 2.39
CA PRO A 521 -29.88 -10.91 3.34
C PRO A 521 -28.45 -10.46 3.07
N ILE A 522 -27.70 -10.22 4.15
CA ILE A 522 -26.30 -9.75 4.05
C ILE A 522 -25.43 -10.83 3.40
N HIS A 523 -25.59 -12.09 3.78
CA HIS A 523 -24.84 -13.22 3.20
C HIS A 523 -24.98 -13.29 1.66
N ALA A 524 -26.19 -13.11 1.13
CA ALA A 524 -26.43 -13.08 -0.32
C ALA A 524 -25.72 -11.90 -1.03
N LEU A 525 -25.65 -10.74 -0.37
CA LEU A 525 -24.89 -9.58 -0.86
C LEU A 525 -23.38 -9.86 -0.87
N GLU A 526 -22.86 -10.43 0.21
CA GLU A 526 -21.43 -10.76 0.35
C GLU A 526 -21.00 -11.77 -0.71
N ALA A 527 -21.78 -12.85 -0.89
CA ALA A 527 -21.54 -13.86 -1.92
C ALA A 527 -21.55 -13.26 -3.34
N THR A 528 -22.61 -12.52 -3.70
CA THR A 528 -22.76 -11.94 -5.05
C THR A 528 -21.70 -10.89 -5.36
N THR A 529 -21.39 -10.03 -4.39
CA THR A 529 -20.37 -9.00 -4.60
C THR A 529 -18.94 -9.51 -4.43
N ARG A 530 -18.76 -10.74 -3.92
CA ARG A 530 -17.45 -11.28 -3.54
C ARG A 530 -16.71 -10.37 -2.55
N LEU A 531 -17.45 -9.84 -1.57
CA LEU A 531 -16.92 -8.93 -0.55
C LEU A 531 -17.07 -9.56 0.83
N PRO A 532 -15.97 -9.99 1.49
CA PRO A 532 -16.01 -10.44 2.86
C PRO A 532 -16.44 -9.33 3.81
N SER A 533 -17.02 -9.72 4.95
CA SER A 533 -17.38 -8.80 6.03
C SER A 533 -16.15 -7.99 6.49
N LEU A 534 -16.36 -6.77 6.98
CA LEU A 534 -15.23 -5.95 7.47
C LEU A 534 -14.59 -6.55 8.73
N ASP A 535 -15.32 -7.37 9.48
CA ASP A 535 -14.78 -8.05 10.66
C ASP A 535 -13.81 -9.17 10.25
N HIS A 536 -14.19 -10.01 9.27
CA HIS A 536 -13.30 -11.03 8.68
C HIS A 536 -11.99 -10.42 8.17
N ARG A 537 -12.10 -9.29 7.46
CA ARG A 537 -10.93 -8.55 6.93
C ARG A 537 -10.09 -7.89 8.02
N ARG A 538 -10.68 -7.55 9.16
CA ARG A 538 -9.95 -6.94 10.28
C ARG A 538 -9.13 -8.00 11.01
N GLU A 539 -9.69 -9.18 11.20
CA GLU A 539 -8.96 -10.33 11.77
C GLU A 539 -7.77 -10.72 10.89
N GLU A 540 -7.94 -10.82 9.56
CA GLU A 540 -6.86 -11.01 8.58
C GLU A 540 -5.72 -10.00 8.81
N LYS A 541 -6.06 -8.72 8.96
CA LYS A 541 -5.08 -7.64 9.18
C LYS A 541 -4.39 -7.73 10.54
N VAL A 542 -5.10 -8.12 11.59
CA VAL A 542 -4.52 -8.30 12.93
C VAL A 542 -3.43 -9.37 12.87
N ILE A 543 -3.71 -10.53 12.28
CA ILE A 543 -2.72 -11.59 12.14
C ILE A 543 -1.54 -11.14 11.27
N VAL A 544 -1.79 -10.57 10.09
CA VAL A 544 -0.70 -10.06 9.22
C VAL A 544 0.18 -9.04 9.94
N GLN A 545 -0.40 -8.18 10.75
CA GLN A 545 0.35 -7.17 11.49
C GLN A 545 1.09 -7.77 12.70
N TYR A 546 0.51 -8.77 13.36
CA TYR A 546 1.15 -9.50 14.45
C TYR A 546 2.37 -10.31 13.96
N GLU A 547 2.20 -11.08 12.88
CA GLU A 547 3.27 -11.81 12.20
C GLU A 547 4.44 -10.89 11.81
N LYS A 548 4.13 -9.65 11.39
CA LYS A 548 5.13 -8.63 11.08
C LYS A 548 5.93 -8.22 12.31
N LEU A 549 5.25 -7.88 13.42
CA LEU A 549 5.89 -7.38 14.63
C LEU A 549 6.71 -8.46 15.34
N GLN A 550 6.25 -9.71 15.33
CA GLN A 550 7.01 -10.85 15.84
C GLN A 550 8.31 -11.08 15.07
N ARG A 551 8.38 -10.74 13.78
CA ARG A 551 9.59 -10.91 12.95
C ARG A 551 10.49 -9.68 12.93
N LEU A 552 10.23 -8.65 13.72
CA LEU A 552 11.04 -7.42 13.75
C LEU A 552 11.70 -7.19 15.11
N PRO A 553 12.76 -7.93 15.48
CA PRO A 553 13.43 -7.79 16.79
C PRO A 553 13.86 -6.37 17.12
N SER A 554 14.29 -5.61 16.11
CA SER A 554 14.70 -4.20 16.24
C SER A 554 13.52 -3.24 16.47
N HIS A 555 12.26 -3.67 16.39
CA HIS A 555 11.11 -2.81 16.62
C HIS A 555 10.67 -2.85 18.09
N PRO A 556 10.46 -1.72 18.79
CA PRO A 556 10.05 -1.71 20.19
C PRO A 556 8.79 -2.54 20.50
N ALA A 557 7.80 -2.50 19.60
CA ALA A 557 6.59 -3.31 19.70
C ALA A 557 6.82 -4.84 19.69
N HIS A 558 7.95 -5.33 19.17
CA HIS A 558 8.29 -6.76 19.20
C HIS A 558 8.30 -7.28 20.64
N GLN A 559 8.90 -6.54 21.58
CA GLN A 559 8.92 -6.92 22.99
C GLN A 559 7.51 -7.09 23.57
N HIS A 560 6.55 -6.26 23.14
CA HIS A 560 5.17 -6.42 23.57
C HIS A 560 4.54 -7.70 23.04
N THR A 561 4.87 -8.14 21.82
CA THR A 561 4.33 -9.41 21.27
C THR A 561 4.79 -10.63 22.07
N GLN A 562 6.03 -10.60 22.58
CA GLN A 562 6.60 -11.67 23.40
C GLN A 562 5.99 -11.73 24.81
N GLN A 563 5.71 -10.58 25.41
CA GLN A 563 5.17 -10.52 26.77
C GLN A 563 3.70 -10.99 26.81
N MET A 564 3.34 -11.75 27.86
CA MET A 564 1.93 -11.98 28.17
C MET A 564 1.36 -10.72 28.83
N THR A 565 0.42 -10.07 28.15
CA THR A 565 -0.38 -9.02 28.78
C THR A 565 -1.16 -9.64 29.95
N LYS A 566 -1.04 -9.07 31.15
CA LYS A 566 -1.83 -9.46 32.32
C LYS A 566 -3.32 -9.36 31.98
N ASN A 567 -4.13 -10.33 32.42
CA ASN A 567 -5.55 -10.41 32.07
C ASN A 567 -6.47 -10.07 33.25
N ARG A 568 -6.21 -8.95 33.93
CA ARG A 568 -7.03 -8.51 35.08
C ARG A 568 -8.38 -7.95 34.63
N LEU A 569 -8.40 -7.24 33.50
CA LEU A 569 -9.59 -6.62 32.93
C LEU A 569 -10.16 -7.51 31.83
N LYS A 570 -11.50 -7.59 31.74
CA LYS A 570 -12.25 -8.31 30.68
C LYS A 570 -12.19 -7.63 29.29
N ARG A 571 -11.17 -6.79 29.03
CA ARG A 571 -10.98 -6.09 27.75
C ARG A 571 -9.84 -6.72 26.97
N SER A 572 -9.99 -6.85 25.66
CA SER A 572 -8.95 -7.37 24.79
C SER A 572 -8.03 -6.26 24.31
N SER A 573 -6.72 -6.52 24.33
CA SER A 573 -5.67 -5.73 23.67
C SER A 573 -5.39 -6.31 22.28
N PHE A 574 -4.57 -5.62 21.48
CA PHE A 574 -4.13 -6.13 20.17
C PHE A 574 -3.48 -7.51 20.32
N ASN A 575 -2.55 -7.66 21.27
CA ASN A 575 -1.88 -8.93 21.52
C ASN A 575 -2.83 -10.04 22.00
N HIS A 576 -3.83 -9.71 22.83
CA HIS A 576 -4.83 -10.69 23.24
C HIS A 576 -5.63 -11.20 22.04
N LEU A 577 -6.10 -10.30 21.18
CA LEU A 577 -6.86 -10.66 19.98
C LEU A 577 -5.99 -11.46 19.00
N ALA A 578 -4.76 -11.02 18.76
CA ALA A 578 -3.84 -11.72 17.87
C ALA A 578 -3.53 -13.15 18.35
N LYS A 579 -3.17 -13.33 19.62
CA LYS A 579 -2.91 -14.66 20.22
C LYS A 579 -4.16 -15.55 20.24
N GLN A 580 -5.35 -14.97 20.45
CA GLN A 580 -6.61 -15.71 20.36
C GLN A 580 -6.87 -16.22 18.93
N LEU A 581 -6.73 -15.34 17.95
CA LEU A 581 -6.89 -15.69 16.54
C LEU A 581 -5.83 -16.72 16.12
N GLU A 582 -4.57 -16.53 16.48
CA GLU A 582 -3.47 -17.47 16.25
C GLU A 582 -3.83 -18.86 16.79
N ARG A 583 -4.20 -19.00 18.07
CA ARG A 583 -4.61 -20.28 18.68
C ARG A 583 -5.77 -20.98 17.97
N THR A 584 -6.71 -20.21 17.44
CA THR A 584 -7.89 -20.76 16.75
C THR A 584 -7.60 -21.10 15.28
N GLN A 585 -6.44 -20.70 14.75
CA GLN A 585 -6.13 -20.68 13.32
C GLN A 585 -4.72 -21.26 12.98
N THR A 586 -3.94 -21.75 13.93
CA THR A 586 -2.50 -22.11 13.81
C THR A 586 -2.12 -23.22 12.82
N SER A 587 -3.07 -23.87 12.13
CA SER A 587 -2.73 -24.96 11.21
C SER A 587 -1.99 -24.50 9.94
N PHE A 588 -1.97 -23.20 9.63
CA PHE A 588 -1.37 -22.66 8.38
C PHE A 588 -0.21 -21.68 8.58
N LEU A 589 0.27 -21.48 9.81
CA LEU A 589 1.43 -20.61 10.12
C LEU A 589 2.55 -21.41 10.80
N PRO A 590 3.84 -21.04 10.63
CA PRO A 590 4.93 -21.77 11.27
C PRO A 590 4.89 -21.58 12.79
N ARG A 591 5.45 -22.55 13.53
CA ARG A 591 5.57 -22.45 14.99
C ARG A 591 6.61 -21.41 15.42
N THR A 592 7.67 -21.26 14.62
CA THR A 592 8.75 -20.30 14.84
C THR A 592 8.83 -19.37 13.63
N PRO A 593 8.50 -18.07 13.79
CA PRO A 593 8.69 -17.05 12.76
C PRO A 593 10.17 -16.91 12.37
N GLU A 594 10.46 -16.72 11.07
CA GLU A 594 11.78 -16.28 10.62
C GLU A 594 12.01 -14.83 11.03
N GLU A 595 13.04 -14.55 11.83
CA GLU A 595 13.40 -13.18 12.18
C GLU A 595 13.82 -12.42 10.92
N GLN A 596 13.27 -11.23 10.76
CA GLN A 596 13.61 -10.37 9.65
C GLN A 596 14.74 -9.45 10.11
N GLU A 597 15.96 -9.84 9.77
CA GLU A 597 17.17 -9.06 10.01
C GLU A 597 17.01 -7.62 9.46
N PRO A 598 17.70 -6.62 10.05
CA PRO A 598 17.89 -5.32 9.43
C PRO A 598 18.37 -5.49 7.98
N LEU A 599 18.24 -4.44 7.16
CA LEU A 599 18.73 -4.41 5.79
C LEU A 599 20.23 -4.77 5.71
N GLN A 600 20.54 -6.05 5.71
CA GLN A 600 21.79 -6.67 5.26
C GLN A 600 21.60 -7.05 3.80
N ASP A 601 20.99 -6.15 3.00
CA ASP A 601 21.31 -6.16 1.58
C ASP A 601 22.85 -6.13 1.56
N ALA A 602 23.54 -7.06 0.91
CA ALA A 602 25.00 -7.06 0.94
C ALA A 602 25.53 -5.69 0.42
N GLU A 603 26.83 -5.44 0.46
CA GLU A 603 27.41 -4.47 -0.48
C GLU A 603 27.21 -4.99 -1.93
N GLU A 604 25.97 -5.04 -2.41
CA GLU A 604 25.54 -5.62 -3.68
C GLU A 604 26.13 -4.85 -4.87
N TRP A 605 26.59 -3.61 -4.64
CA TRP A 605 27.35 -2.84 -5.63
C TRP A 605 28.84 -3.22 -5.68
N ASN A 606 29.36 -3.96 -4.68
CA ASN A 606 30.74 -4.49 -4.64
C ASN A 606 30.82 -5.96 -5.09
N SER A 607 29.71 -6.71 -5.09
CA SER A 607 29.69 -8.01 -5.78
C SER A 607 29.87 -7.73 -7.27
N GLN A 608 31.04 -8.06 -7.80
CA GLN A 608 31.33 -8.12 -9.23
C GLN A 608 30.12 -8.79 -9.91
N LEU A 609 29.39 -7.98 -10.69
CA LEU A 609 28.12 -8.36 -11.28
C LEU A 609 28.28 -9.67 -12.04
N SER A 610 27.47 -10.63 -11.64
CA SER A 610 27.41 -11.98 -12.15
C SER A 610 27.27 -12.03 -13.67
N LYS A 611 27.93 -13.00 -14.30
CA LYS A 611 27.76 -13.35 -15.72
C LYS A 611 26.41 -14.03 -16.00
N VAL A 612 25.50 -14.09 -15.02
CA VAL A 612 24.24 -14.81 -15.11
C VAL A 612 23.24 -14.00 -15.95
N LEU A 613 22.77 -14.59 -17.04
CA LEU A 613 21.75 -14.00 -17.91
C LEU A 613 20.35 -14.32 -17.39
N PHE A 614 19.60 -13.32 -16.91
CA PHE A 614 18.20 -13.50 -16.49
C PHE A 614 17.23 -12.99 -17.56
N VAL A 615 16.44 -13.88 -18.17
CA VAL A 615 15.53 -13.56 -19.27
C VAL A 615 14.08 -13.82 -18.86
N THR A 616 13.25 -12.77 -18.89
CA THR A 616 11.84 -12.84 -18.47
C THR A 616 10.85 -12.74 -19.63
N ASP A 617 11.35 -12.62 -20.85
CA ASP A 617 10.59 -12.40 -22.07
C ASP A 617 10.91 -13.52 -23.07
N MET A 618 9.95 -13.81 -23.94
CA MET A 618 10.08 -14.82 -24.99
C MET A 618 9.85 -14.15 -26.34
N PRO A 619 10.76 -14.29 -27.32
CA PRO A 619 10.54 -13.79 -28.68
C PRO A 619 9.21 -14.31 -29.25
N GLY A 620 8.41 -13.42 -29.85
CA GLY A 620 7.13 -13.78 -30.47
C GLY A 620 5.93 -13.96 -29.52
N VAL A 621 6.14 -13.92 -28.20
CA VAL A 621 5.05 -14.04 -27.20
C VAL A 621 4.56 -12.66 -26.76
N THR A 622 3.37 -12.26 -27.21
CA THR A 622 2.75 -10.97 -26.85
C THR A 622 1.74 -11.10 -25.71
N SER A 623 0.98 -12.20 -25.66
CA SER A 623 0.01 -12.50 -24.59
C SER A 623 -0.33 -13.98 -24.53
N LYS A 624 -0.03 -14.63 -23.38
CA LYS A 624 -0.35 -16.05 -23.14
C LYS A 624 -1.85 -16.36 -23.24
N ARG A 625 -2.74 -15.39 -23.03
CA ARG A 625 -4.21 -15.60 -23.10
C ARG A 625 -4.77 -15.55 -24.51
N GLU A 626 -4.00 -15.04 -25.47
CA GLU A 626 -4.45 -14.78 -26.83
C GLU A 626 -3.82 -15.75 -27.84
N GLN A 627 -2.78 -16.49 -27.44
CA GLN A 627 -2.04 -17.42 -28.29
C GLN A 627 -2.33 -18.87 -27.89
N GLN A 628 -2.50 -19.75 -28.88
CA GLN A 628 -2.72 -21.18 -28.66
C GLN A 628 -1.46 -21.88 -28.12
N ASP A 629 -1.66 -22.90 -27.28
CA ASP A 629 -0.55 -23.62 -26.61
C ASP A 629 0.45 -24.23 -27.59
N ALA A 630 -0.01 -24.74 -28.74
CA ALA A 630 0.87 -25.27 -29.79
C ALA A 630 1.83 -24.22 -30.37
N VAL A 631 1.38 -22.97 -30.50
CA VAL A 631 2.21 -21.85 -30.97
C VAL A 631 3.26 -21.52 -29.91
N LEU A 632 2.85 -21.45 -28.64
CA LEU A 632 3.77 -21.19 -27.52
C LEU A 632 4.85 -22.27 -27.42
N LYS A 633 4.50 -23.55 -27.63
CA LYS A 633 5.44 -24.66 -27.66
C LYS A 633 6.47 -24.51 -28.77
N ASN A 634 6.03 -24.26 -30.00
CA ASN A 634 6.93 -24.14 -31.15
C ASN A 634 7.89 -22.95 -31.00
N LEU A 635 7.40 -21.79 -30.57
CA LEU A 635 8.23 -20.62 -30.28
C LEU A 635 9.28 -20.91 -29.20
N THR A 636 8.90 -21.67 -28.17
CA THR A 636 9.84 -22.05 -27.11
C THR A 636 10.91 -23.00 -27.62
N LEU A 637 10.55 -24.01 -28.41
CA LEU A 637 11.51 -24.93 -29.02
C LEU A 637 12.47 -24.21 -29.98
N GLU A 638 11.96 -23.24 -30.76
CA GLU A 638 12.78 -22.43 -31.66
C GLU A 638 13.81 -21.59 -30.89
N MET A 639 13.40 -20.88 -29.84
CA MET A 639 14.32 -20.13 -28.97
C MET A 639 15.35 -21.08 -28.32
N MET A 640 14.92 -22.25 -27.83
CA MET A 640 15.84 -23.22 -27.26
C MET A 640 16.86 -23.71 -28.28
N HIS A 641 16.47 -23.92 -29.52
CA HIS A 641 17.37 -24.35 -30.58
C HIS A 641 18.36 -23.25 -30.98
N GLN A 642 17.91 -22.00 -31.06
CA GLN A 642 18.73 -20.85 -31.48
C GLN A 642 19.68 -20.36 -30.37
N ASP A 643 19.16 -20.15 -29.16
CA ASP A 643 19.88 -19.49 -28.08
C ASP A 643 20.55 -20.47 -27.11
N TYR A 644 20.00 -21.67 -26.97
CA TYR A 644 20.42 -22.66 -25.96
C TYR A 644 20.55 -24.07 -26.54
N ASN A 645 21.28 -24.24 -27.65
CA ASN A 645 21.37 -25.53 -28.36
C ASN A 645 21.73 -26.72 -27.45
N ALA A 646 20.94 -27.79 -27.49
CA ALA A 646 21.06 -28.97 -26.62
C ALA A 646 22.39 -29.73 -26.76
N SER A 647 23.13 -29.57 -27.86
CA SER A 647 24.47 -30.16 -28.04
C SER A 647 25.58 -29.45 -27.25
N VAL A 648 25.28 -28.27 -26.70
CA VAL A 648 26.25 -27.44 -25.96
C VAL A 648 25.74 -27.11 -24.56
N TRP A 649 24.46 -26.79 -24.43
CA TRP A 649 23.85 -26.35 -23.18
C TRP A 649 23.21 -27.49 -22.43
N THR A 650 23.56 -27.64 -21.15
CA THR A 650 22.77 -28.43 -20.20
C THR A 650 21.43 -27.74 -19.96
N HIS A 651 20.32 -28.44 -20.20
CA HIS A 651 18.96 -27.93 -19.98
C HIS A 651 18.45 -28.37 -18.62
N ILE A 652 18.12 -27.41 -17.76
CA ILE A 652 17.63 -27.68 -16.41
C ILE A 652 16.21 -27.14 -16.28
N TYR A 653 15.23 -28.03 -16.23
CA TYR A 653 13.83 -27.69 -16.01
C TYR A 653 13.50 -27.75 -14.54
N THR A 654 12.81 -26.73 -14.03
CA THR A 654 12.39 -26.65 -12.63
C THR A 654 10.94 -26.24 -12.52
N ASP A 655 10.21 -26.84 -11.59
CA ASP A 655 8.83 -26.47 -11.26
C ASP A 655 8.55 -26.64 -9.76
N GLY A 656 7.53 -25.94 -9.26
CA GLY A 656 7.09 -25.96 -7.88
C GLY A 656 5.57 -26.11 -7.73
N SER A 657 5.15 -27.15 -7.00
CA SER A 657 3.75 -27.42 -6.68
C SER A 657 3.47 -27.20 -5.20
N SER A 658 2.24 -26.84 -4.83
CA SER A 658 1.77 -26.92 -3.44
C SER A 658 0.26 -27.17 -3.37
N ASP A 659 -0.16 -27.97 -2.40
CA ASP A 659 -1.57 -28.28 -2.14
C ASP A 659 -2.33 -27.04 -1.62
N GLY A 660 -3.48 -26.78 -2.21
CA GLY A 660 -4.27 -25.56 -1.95
C GLY A 660 -3.50 -24.25 -2.15
N ALA A 661 -2.34 -24.30 -2.81
CA ALA A 661 -1.36 -23.22 -2.96
C ALA A 661 -0.77 -22.67 -1.64
N ILE A 662 -0.83 -23.44 -0.54
CA ILE A 662 -0.34 -23.05 0.81
C ILE A 662 0.23 -24.20 1.66
N LYS A 663 0.07 -25.47 1.25
CA LYS A 663 0.47 -26.64 2.04
C LYS A 663 1.30 -27.61 1.21
N ASN A 664 2.16 -28.38 1.88
CA ASN A 664 2.92 -29.50 1.32
C ASN A 664 3.51 -29.15 -0.05
N GLY A 665 4.51 -28.29 -0.06
CA GLY A 665 5.17 -27.90 -1.30
C GLY A 665 6.04 -29.05 -1.84
N GLY A 666 6.14 -29.14 -3.15
CA GLY A 666 7.06 -30.04 -3.84
C GLY A 666 7.83 -29.32 -4.93
N SER A 667 9.12 -29.62 -5.02
CA SER A 667 10.02 -29.10 -6.04
C SER A 667 10.41 -30.22 -7.00
N GLY A 668 10.27 -29.97 -8.30
CA GLY A 668 10.65 -30.89 -9.37
C GLY A 668 11.81 -30.34 -10.16
N ILE A 669 12.80 -31.19 -10.43
CA ILE A 669 14.01 -30.82 -11.17
C ILE A 669 14.30 -31.91 -12.21
N LEU A 670 14.50 -31.51 -13.46
CA LEU A 670 14.99 -32.35 -14.53
C LEU A 670 16.19 -31.69 -15.21
N VAL A 671 17.35 -32.35 -15.16
CA VAL A 671 18.58 -31.96 -15.85
C VAL A 671 18.76 -32.86 -17.06
N ARG A 672 19.00 -32.29 -18.23
CA ARG A 672 19.40 -32.99 -19.46
C ARG A 672 20.76 -32.48 -19.91
N TYR A 673 21.73 -33.38 -19.95
CA TYR A 673 23.09 -33.08 -20.38
C TYR A 673 23.24 -33.23 -21.91
N PRO A 674 24.24 -32.58 -22.53
CA PRO A 674 24.46 -32.66 -23.97
C PRO A 674 24.76 -34.05 -24.53
N ASP A 675 25.26 -34.96 -23.70
CA ASP A 675 25.53 -36.36 -24.02
C ASP A 675 24.26 -37.24 -24.02
N GLY A 676 23.10 -36.66 -23.71
CA GLY A 676 21.82 -37.35 -23.61
C GLY A 676 21.53 -37.93 -22.24
N HIS A 677 22.47 -37.86 -21.28
CA HIS A 677 22.22 -38.28 -19.90
C HIS A 677 21.18 -37.37 -19.23
N THR A 678 20.29 -37.94 -18.42
CA THR A 678 19.26 -37.20 -17.69
C THR A 678 19.28 -37.51 -16.21
N LEU A 679 19.12 -36.48 -15.39
CA LEU A 679 19.03 -36.58 -13.94
C LEU A 679 17.75 -35.91 -13.48
N SER A 680 16.92 -36.61 -12.72
CA SER A 680 15.66 -36.09 -12.17
C SER A 680 15.64 -36.16 -10.65
N ARG A 681 15.06 -35.14 -10.00
CA ARG A 681 14.85 -35.12 -8.54
C ARG A 681 13.43 -34.61 -8.23
N SER A 682 12.84 -35.21 -7.21
CA SER A 682 11.63 -34.74 -6.53
C SER A 682 12.00 -34.48 -5.08
N LEU A 683 11.72 -33.28 -4.59
CA LEU A 683 12.10 -32.84 -3.25
C LEU A 683 10.90 -32.24 -2.51
N PRO A 684 10.79 -32.42 -1.19
CA PRO A 684 9.82 -31.68 -0.39
C PRO A 684 10.25 -30.21 -0.26
N ALA A 685 9.32 -29.29 -0.47
CA ALA A 685 9.54 -27.84 -0.32
C ALA A 685 8.95 -27.28 1.00
N GLY A 686 8.36 -28.14 1.83
CA GLY A 686 7.93 -27.87 3.19
C GLY A 686 6.41 -27.91 3.39
N GLU A 687 5.98 -28.22 4.61
CA GLU A 687 4.57 -28.34 5.04
C GLU A 687 3.80 -27.04 4.77
N LEU A 688 4.44 -25.89 4.97
CA LEU A 688 3.88 -24.56 4.74
C LEU A 688 4.62 -23.89 3.59
N SER A 689 4.20 -24.19 2.36
CA SER A 689 4.85 -23.71 1.15
C SER A 689 3.82 -23.16 0.18
N SER A 690 4.13 -22.02 -0.43
CA SER A 690 3.39 -21.50 -1.57
C SER A 690 4.02 -22.01 -2.86
N ASN A 691 3.27 -22.04 -3.98
CA ASN A 691 3.86 -22.38 -5.29
C ASN A 691 5.14 -21.57 -5.55
N TYR A 692 5.12 -20.26 -5.30
CA TYR A 692 6.29 -19.40 -5.49
C TYR A 692 7.52 -19.84 -4.68
N ARG A 693 7.33 -20.32 -3.44
CA ARG A 693 8.42 -20.85 -2.62
C ARG A 693 8.93 -22.18 -3.18
N ALA A 694 8.02 -23.08 -3.56
CA ALA A 694 8.38 -24.36 -4.15
C ALA A 694 9.21 -24.19 -5.43
N GLU A 695 8.87 -23.19 -6.25
CA GLU A 695 9.59 -22.80 -7.46
C GLU A 695 11.01 -22.30 -7.18
N LEU A 696 11.15 -21.37 -6.22
CA LEU A 696 12.46 -20.86 -5.83
C LEU A 696 13.34 -21.94 -5.17
N THR A 697 12.74 -22.83 -4.39
CA THR A 697 13.44 -24.00 -3.83
C THR A 697 13.88 -24.94 -4.95
N ALA A 698 13.04 -25.21 -5.96
CA ALA A 698 13.41 -26.02 -7.11
C ALA A 698 14.61 -25.43 -7.85
N LEU A 699 14.61 -24.12 -8.11
CA LEU A 699 15.75 -23.41 -8.69
C LEU A 699 17.00 -23.52 -7.81
N ARG A 700 16.90 -23.27 -6.50
CA ARG A 700 18.04 -23.34 -5.58
C ARG A 700 18.68 -24.72 -5.59
N GLU A 701 17.87 -25.75 -5.41
CA GLU A 701 18.34 -27.14 -5.36
C GLU A 701 18.87 -27.60 -6.72
N ALA A 702 18.28 -27.12 -7.83
CA ALA A 702 18.82 -27.38 -9.16
C ALA A 702 20.21 -26.77 -9.36
N VAL A 703 20.43 -25.55 -8.85
CA VAL A 703 21.75 -24.90 -8.89
C VAL A 703 22.75 -25.69 -8.05
N SER A 704 22.38 -26.10 -6.84
CA SER A 704 23.22 -26.95 -5.98
C SER A 704 23.60 -28.26 -6.67
N LEU A 705 22.62 -28.94 -7.28
CA LEU A 705 22.80 -30.22 -7.98
C LEU A 705 23.79 -30.10 -9.15
N VAL A 706 23.66 -29.05 -9.95
CA VAL A 706 24.56 -28.80 -11.09
C VAL A 706 25.93 -28.32 -10.64
N SER A 707 26.02 -27.67 -9.47
CA SER A 707 27.29 -27.17 -8.93
C SER A 707 28.22 -28.30 -8.46
N GLU A 708 27.70 -29.51 -8.19
CA GLU A 708 28.54 -30.68 -7.87
C GLU A 708 29.42 -31.08 -9.06
N HIS A 709 28.91 -30.92 -10.28
CA HIS A 709 29.59 -31.24 -11.54
C HIS A 709 29.31 -30.13 -12.57
N PRO A 710 29.98 -28.96 -12.46
CA PRO A 710 29.63 -27.77 -13.20
C PRO A 710 29.87 -27.95 -14.72
N PRO A 711 28.84 -27.82 -15.58
CA PRO A 711 28.98 -27.91 -17.03
C PRO A 711 29.62 -26.63 -17.59
N SER A 712 29.99 -26.64 -18.87
CA SER A 712 30.47 -25.44 -19.55
C SER A 712 29.36 -24.40 -19.76
N HIS A 713 28.15 -24.86 -20.09
CA HIS A 713 26.96 -24.04 -20.34
C HIS A 713 25.73 -24.64 -19.66
N ALA A 714 24.96 -23.82 -18.94
CA ALA A 714 23.75 -24.24 -18.23
C ALA A 714 22.62 -23.22 -18.39
N VAL A 715 21.44 -23.70 -18.79
CA VAL A 715 20.21 -22.89 -18.83
C VAL A 715 19.15 -23.47 -17.89
N PHE A 716 18.71 -22.65 -16.94
CA PHE A 716 17.61 -22.94 -16.02
C PHE A 716 16.30 -22.45 -16.65
N LEU A 717 15.43 -23.39 -17.00
CA LEU A 717 14.13 -23.19 -17.64
C LEU A 717 13.04 -23.35 -16.59
N THR A 718 12.33 -22.27 -16.28
CA THR A 718 11.24 -22.24 -15.29
C THR A 718 10.04 -21.51 -15.87
N ASP A 719 8.83 -21.95 -15.54
CA ASP A 719 7.63 -21.24 -15.93
C ASP A 719 7.19 -20.14 -14.94
N CYS A 720 7.92 -20.01 -13.82
CA CYS A 720 7.72 -19.01 -12.80
C CYS A 720 8.41 -17.69 -13.15
N ARG A 721 7.77 -16.86 -13.99
CA ARG A 721 8.30 -15.53 -14.37
C ARG A 721 8.65 -14.66 -13.16
N SER A 722 7.87 -14.76 -12.09
CA SER A 722 8.11 -14.02 -10.85
C SER A 722 9.39 -14.42 -10.13
N ALA A 723 9.79 -15.70 -10.19
CA ALA A 723 11.04 -16.16 -9.60
C ALA A 723 12.26 -15.61 -10.37
N VAL A 724 12.20 -15.62 -11.71
CA VAL A 724 13.27 -15.00 -12.53
C VAL A 724 13.38 -13.50 -12.25
N GLN A 725 12.25 -12.80 -12.14
CA GLN A 725 12.23 -11.38 -11.81
C GLN A 725 12.75 -11.06 -10.40
N SER A 726 12.49 -11.93 -9.43
CA SER A 726 12.97 -11.74 -8.06
C SER A 726 14.45 -12.01 -7.93
N LEU A 727 15.00 -13.02 -8.61
CA LEU A 727 16.44 -13.30 -8.64
C LEU A 727 17.27 -12.18 -9.30
N GLN A 728 16.68 -11.38 -10.20
CA GLN A 728 17.33 -10.16 -10.71
C GLN A 728 17.48 -9.06 -9.64
N SER A 729 16.66 -9.07 -8.59
CA SER A 729 16.61 -8.04 -7.55
C SER A 729 16.08 -8.65 -6.25
N PRO A 730 16.86 -9.54 -5.61
CA PRO A 730 16.39 -10.36 -4.51
C PRO A 730 16.05 -9.49 -3.30
N LYS A 731 15.00 -9.88 -2.59
CA LYS A 731 14.47 -9.17 -1.42
C LYS A 731 14.46 -10.05 -0.18
N GLU A 732 14.39 -11.36 -0.38
CA GLU A 732 14.25 -12.36 0.67
C GLU A 732 15.49 -13.25 0.73
N GLN A 733 15.67 -13.93 1.87
CA GLN A 733 16.87 -14.72 2.10
C GLN A 733 17.02 -15.85 1.08
N LEU A 734 15.94 -16.59 0.81
CA LEU A 734 15.94 -17.65 -0.20
C LEU A 734 16.35 -17.13 -1.59
N GLU A 735 15.83 -15.98 -2.02
CA GLU A 735 16.18 -15.35 -3.30
C GLU A 735 17.66 -14.94 -3.34
N ARG A 736 18.18 -14.39 -2.23
CA ARG A 736 19.58 -13.99 -2.10
C ARG A 736 20.51 -15.20 -2.12
N ASP A 737 20.15 -16.27 -1.44
CA ASP A 737 20.95 -17.50 -1.40
C ASP A 737 20.97 -18.17 -2.78
N THR A 738 19.82 -18.28 -3.45
CA THR A 738 19.74 -18.79 -4.83
C THR A 738 20.55 -17.92 -5.80
N GLN A 739 20.43 -16.60 -5.71
CA GLN A 739 21.22 -15.69 -6.54
C GLN A 739 22.71 -15.85 -6.28
N ARG A 740 23.13 -15.95 -5.01
CA ARG A 740 24.55 -16.17 -4.65
C ARG A 740 25.09 -17.47 -5.25
N LEU A 741 24.34 -18.57 -5.16
CA LEU A 741 24.72 -19.85 -5.75
C LEU A 741 24.86 -19.75 -7.28
N LEU A 742 23.91 -19.09 -7.96
CA LEU A 742 24.00 -18.82 -9.39
C LEU A 742 25.24 -17.99 -9.75
N CYS A 743 25.55 -16.96 -8.95
CA CYS A 743 26.74 -16.14 -9.13
C CYS A 743 28.03 -16.96 -8.97
N THR A 744 28.10 -17.83 -7.96
CA THR A 744 29.24 -18.74 -7.76
C THR A 744 29.40 -19.69 -8.94
N LEU A 745 28.30 -20.32 -9.39
CA LEU A 745 28.32 -21.20 -10.58
C LEU A 745 28.77 -20.45 -11.84
N SER A 746 28.40 -19.17 -11.97
CA SER A 746 28.78 -18.35 -13.13
C SER A 746 30.27 -18.01 -13.22
N GLN A 747 31.07 -18.35 -12.21
CA GLN A 747 32.53 -18.18 -12.24
C GLN A 747 33.19 -19.20 -13.18
N SER A 748 32.63 -20.42 -13.27
CA SER A 748 33.14 -21.51 -14.11
C SER A 748 32.21 -21.89 -15.27
N THR A 749 30.93 -21.54 -15.19
CA THR A 749 29.90 -21.94 -16.17
C THR A 749 29.26 -20.72 -16.81
N ASN A 750 28.89 -20.80 -18.09
CA ASN A 750 28.01 -19.81 -18.71
C ASN A 750 26.57 -20.11 -18.29
N VAL A 751 25.96 -19.23 -17.48
CA VAL A 751 24.68 -19.50 -16.81
C VAL A 751 23.58 -18.58 -17.33
N ALA A 752 22.45 -19.15 -17.74
CA ALA A 752 21.23 -18.43 -18.07
C ALA A 752 20.04 -18.94 -17.23
N VAL A 753 19.13 -18.04 -16.87
CA VAL A 753 17.84 -18.35 -16.24
C VAL A 753 16.75 -17.77 -17.13
N GLN A 754 16.01 -18.64 -17.81
CA GLN A 754 15.06 -18.32 -18.87
C GLN A 754 13.65 -18.69 -18.44
N TRP A 755 12.74 -17.72 -18.50
CA TRP A 755 11.32 -17.98 -18.34
C TRP A 755 10.73 -18.68 -19.57
N ILE A 756 9.89 -19.70 -19.36
CA ILE A 756 9.14 -20.43 -20.40
C ILE A 756 7.63 -20.48 -20.10
N PRO A 757 6.74 -20.65 -21.08
CA PRO A 757 5.30 -20.72 -20.84
C PRO A 757 4.86 -22.06 -20.21
N ALA A 758 4.17 -22.00 -19.06
CA ALA A 758 3.57 -23.19 -18.42
C ALA A 758 2.49 -23.87 -19.28
N HIS A 759 2.32 -25.19 -19.10
CA HIS A 759 1.23 -26.01 -19.68
C HIS A 759 1.07 -25.95 -21.20
N CYS A 760 2.17 -25.76 -21.93
CA CYS A 760 2.16 -25.80 -23.41
C CYS A 760 2.62 -27.15 -23.98
N GLY A 761 2.82 -28.19 -23.15
CA GLY A 761 3.22 -29.52 -23.61
C GLY A 761 4.70 -29.64 -23.96
N LEU A 762 5.56 -28.86 -23.30
CA LEU A 762 7.02 -28.99 -23.38
C LEU A 762 7.48 -30.14 -22.48
N SER A 763 8.01 -31.21 -23.08
CA SER A 763 8.29 -32.46 -22.35
C SER A 763 9.18 -32.30 -21.11
N GLY A 764 10.14 -31.37 -21.14
CA GLY A 764 10.98 -31.09 -19.97
C GLY A 764 10.22 -30.38 -18.83
N ASN A 765 9.36 -29.42 -19.15
CA ASN A 765 8.57 -28.68 -18.16
C ASN A 765 7.45 -29.54 -17.58
N GLU A 766 6.75 -30.31 -18.42
CA GLU A 766 5.69 -31.22 -17.95
C GLU A 766 6.25 -32.32 -17.02
N GLU A 767 7.48 -32.78 -17.28
CA GLU A 767 8.14 -33.73 -16.38
C GLU A 767 8.57 -33.05 -15.07
N ALA A 768 9.06 -31.81 -15.10
CA ALA A 768 9.34 -31.05 -13.88
C ALA A 768 8.06 -30.84 -13.03
N ASP A 769 6.91 -30.52 -13.66
CA ASP A 769 5.59 -30.43 -12.99
C ASP A 769 5.18 -31.74 -12.33
N ARG A 770 5.35 -32.87 -13.03
CA ARG A 770 5.08 -34.20 -12.48
C ARG A 770 5.99 -34.51 -11.29
N LEU A 771 7.27 -34.18 -11.38
CA LEU A 771 8.24 -34.35 -10.30
C LEU A 771 7.92 -33.45 -9.09
N ALA A 772 7.45 -32.22 -9.33
CA ALA A 772 7.03 -31.28 -8.30
C ALA A 772 5.79 -31.79 -7.56
N LYS A 773 4.79 -32.31 -8.28
CA LYS A 773 3.63 -32.99 -7.68
C LYS A 773 4.06 -34.20 -6.85
N THR A 774 4.99 -35.00 -7.35
CA THR A 774 5.55 -36.13 -6.58
C THR A 774 6.23 -35.63 -5.29
N GLY A 775 7.01 -34.55 -5.37
CA GLY A 775 7.65 -33.90 -4.21
C GLY A 775 6.67 -33.41 -3.15
N SER A 776 5.47 -32.99 -3.55
CA SER A 776 4.42 -32.50 -2.63
C SER A 776 3.82 -33.62 -1.77
N HIS A 777 3.97 -34.87 -2.19
CA HIS A 777 3.51 -36.05 -1.47
C HIS A 777 4.61 -36.71 -0.60
N LEU A 778 5.86 -36.23 -0.69
CA LEU A 778 6.96 -36.70 0.17
C LEU A 778 6.78 -36.20 1.62
N GLU A 779 7.53 -36.79 2.55
CA GLU A 779 7.56 -36.35 3.94
C GLU A 779 8.03 -34.89 4.03
N GLN A 780 7.16 -34.04 4.58
CA GLN A 780 7.38 -32.60 4.62
C GLN A 780 8.04 -32.19 5.92
N THR A 781 9.09 -31.37 5.82
CA THR A 781 9.61 -30.62 6.97
C THR A 781 8.78 -29.34 7.16
N ARG A 782 8.78 -28.75 8.37
CA ARG A 782 8.11 -27.48 8.62
C ARG A 782 9.13 -26.34 8.77
N PRO A 783 9.67 -25.81 7.66
CA PRO A 783 10.66 -24.74 7.71
C PRO A 783 10.08 -23.44 8.27
N THR A 784 10.96 -22.53 8.69
CA THR A 784 10.59 -21.14 8.95
C THR A 784 10.12 -20.48 7.64
N VAL A 785 9.19 -19.52 7.76
CA VAL A 785 8.66 -18.79 6.60
C VAL A 785 8.88 -17.29 6.77
N SER A 786 9.16 -16.64 5.64
CA SER A 786 9.39 -15.21 5.55
C SER A 786 8.12 -14.42 5.88
N TYR A 787 8.25 -13.12 6.16
CA TYR A 787 7.07 -12.28 6.41
C TYR A 787 6.12 -12.21 5.19
N SER A 788 6.65 -12.20 3.97
CA SER A 788 5.82 -12.11 2.76
C SER A 788 5.03 -13.41 2.53
N GLU A 789 5.66 -14.54 2.84
CA GLU A 789 5.07 -15.87 2.79
C GLU A 789 3.97 -15.99 3.85
N ALA A 790 4.27 -15.66 5.10
CA ALA A 790 3.28 -15.65 6.19
C ALA A 790 2.05 -14.79 5.83
N LYS A 791 2.28 -13.59 5.28
CA LYS A 791 1.20 -12.71 4.81
C LYS A 791 0.38 -13.34 3.68
N THR A 792 1.01 -14.09 2.78
CA THR A 792 0.33 -14.78 1.67
C THR A 792 -0.50 -15.96 2.19
N LEU A 793 0.07 -16.75 3.11
CA LEU A 793 -0.60 -17.86 3.79
C LEU A 793 -1.86 -17.37 4.51
N VAL A 794 -1.75 -16.31 5.32
CA VAL A 794 -2.89 -15.70 6.04
C VAL A 794 -3.97 -15.26 5.05
N LYS A 795 -3.61 -14.50 4.03
CA LYS A 795 -4.57 -14.01 3.04
C LYS A 795 -5.31 -15.13 2.32
N ARG A 796 -4.57 -16.16 1.90
CA ARG A 796 -5.14 -17.28 1.17
C ARG A 796 -6.02 -18.13 2.09
N HIS A 797 -5.60 -18.39 3.33
CA HIS A 797 -6.44 -19.04 4.31
C HIS A 797 -7.78 -18.31 4.52
N TYR A 798 -7.73 -17.00 4.83
CA TYR A 798 -8.94 -16.21 5.04
C TYR A 798 -9.83 -16.16 3.79
N GLN A 799 -9.24 -16.12 2.59
CA GLN A 799 -10.00 -16.17 1.34
C GLN A 799 -10.67 -17.52 1.11
N THR A 800 -9.96 -18.64 1.33
CA THR A 800 -10.49 -19.99 1.15
C THR A 800 -11.60 -20.29 2.15
N THR A 801 -11.40 -19.96 3.43
CA THR A 801 -12.42 -20.12 4.47
C THR A 801 -13.67 -19.31 4.16
N TRP A 802 -13.50 -18.08 3.65
CA TRP A 802 -14.63 -17.25 3.25
C TRP A 802 -15.36 -17.81 2.03
N ASN A 803 -14.61 -18.24 1.00
CA ASN A 803 -15.17 -18.84 -0.21
C ASN A 803 -16.01 -20.09 0.10
N ALA A 804 -15.52 -20.97 0.97
CA ALA A 804 -16.24 -22.19 1.37
C ALA A 804 -17.61 -21.90 2.00
N GLN A 805 -17.75 -20.75 2.66
CA GLN A 805 -19.01 -20.31 3.29
C GLN A 805 -19.92 -19.49 2.35
N HIS A 806 -19.41 -19.05 1.19
CA HIS A 806 -20.09 -18.10 0.28
C HIS A 806 -20.05 -18.55 -1.19
N SER A 807 -20.09 -19.86 -1.43
CA SER A 807 -20.05 -20.45 -2.75
C SER A 807 -21.21 -19.98 -3.62
N LEU A 808 -20.89 -19.47 -4.80
CA LEU A 808 -21.81 -19.31 -5.92
C LEU A 808 -21.40 -20.29 -7.03
N PRO A 809 -22.32 -20.65 -7.95
CA PRO A 809 -21.95 -21.43 -9.14
C PRO A 809 -20.76 -20.81 -9.86
N SER A 810 -19.74 -21.62 -10.17
CA SER A 810 -18.48 -21.19 -10.79
C SER A 810 -18.69 -20.45 -12.11
N ASP A 811 -19.78 -20.78 -12.81
CA ASP A 811 -20.04 -20.37 -14.18
C ASP A 811 -21.00 -19.19 -14.29
N ASP A 812 -21.27 -18.46 -13.19
CA ASP A 812 -22.23 -17.34 -13.19
C ASP A 812 -21.85 -16.25 -14.22
N GLN A 813 -22.61 -16.19 -15.31
CA GLN A 813 -22.44 -15.24 -16.41
C GLN A 813 -23.04 -13.85 -16.13
N THR A 814 -23.67 -13.64 -14.98
CA THR A 814 -24.29 -12.36 -14.61
C THR A 814 -23.35 -11.15 -14.75
N PRO A 815 -22.05 -11.22 -14.38
CA PRO A 815 -21.14 -10.09 -14.55
C PRO A 815 -21.00 -9.60 -15.99
N ASN A 816 -21.34 -10.42 -17.00
CA ASN A 816 -21.25 -10.13 -18.43
C ASN A 816 -22.55 -9.52 -19.01
N LEU A 817 -23.57 -9.29 -18.17
CA LEU A 817 -24.86 -8.73 -18.57
C LEU A 817 -24.96 -7.23 -18.31
N GLN A 818 -25.98 -6.59 -18.90
CA GLN A 818 -26.28 -5.19 -18.65
C GLN A 818 -26.77 -4.95 -17.22
N ARG A 819 -26.55 -3.73 -16.71
CA ARG A 819 -26.84 -3.35 -15.32
C ARG A 819 -28.27 -3.70 -14.86
N HIS A 820 -29.27 -3.41 -15.69
CA HIS A 820 -30.66 -3.70 -15.36
C HIS A 820 -30.92 -5.22 -15.27
N GLN A 821 -30.31 -6.00 -16.16
CA GLN A 821 -30.40 -7.47 -16.18
C GLN A 821 -29.77 -8.07 -14.92
N GLN A 822 -28.57 -7.59 -14.54
CA GLN A 822 -27.90 -7.99 -13.31
C GLN A 822 -28.77 -7.75 -12.07
N THR A 823 -29.46 -6.61 -12.03
CA THR A 823 -30.34 -6.25 -10.90
C THR A 823 -31.57 -7.16 -10.83
N ILE A 824 -32.23 -7.41 -11.97
CA ILE A 824 -33.39 -8.31 -12.05
C ILE A 824 -33.00 -9.70 -11.56
N LEU A 825 -31.94 -10.28 -12.13
CA LEU A 825 -31.49 -11.63 -11.77
C LEU A 825 -31.13 -11.74 -10.29
N PHE A 826 -30.41 -10.76 -9.74
CA PHE A 826 -30.09 -10.76 -8.31
C PHE A 826 -31.35 -10.75 -7.41
N ARG A 827 -32.38 -9.98 -7.78
CA ARG A 827 -33.64 -9.92 -7.03
C ARG A 827 -34.48 -11.18 -7.16
N LEU A 828 -34.49 -11.80 -8.35
CA LEU A 828 -35.13 -13.10 -8.56
C LEU A 828 -34.45 -14.20 -7.76
N ARG A 829 -33.12 -14.32 -7.86
CA ARG A 829 -32.30 -15.32 -7.14
C ARG A 829 -32.47 -15.25 -5.63
N THR A 830 -32.60 -14.03 -5.08
CA THR A 830 -32.78 -13.83 -3.64
C THR A 830 -34.23 -13.92 -3.19
N GLY A 831 -35.22 -13.84 -4.10
CA GLY A 831 -36.63 -13.70 -3.75
C GLY A 831 -36.97 -12.37 -3.05
N HIS A 832 -36.01 -11.44 -2.96
CA HIS A 832 -36.20 -10.10 -2.41
C HIS A 832 -36.47 -9.10 -3.55
N CYS A 833 -37.66 -9.21 -4.12
CA CYS A 833 -38.15 -8.46 -5.28
C CYS A 833 -39.52 -7.79 -4.99
N ARG A 834 -40.09 -7.07 -5.95
CA ARG A 834 -41.42 -6.43 -5.78
C ARG A 834 -42.61 -7.31 -6.15
N LEU A 835 -42.46 -8.63 -6.12
CA LEU A 835 -43.60 -9.56 -6.26
C LEU A 835 -44.42 -9.63 -4.97
N ARG A 836 -45.73 -9.93 -5.10
CA ARG A 836 -46.71 -9.91 -3.99
C ARG A 836 -46.29 -10.75 -2.79
N ALA A 837 -45.69 -11.92 -2.99
CA ALA A 837 -45.26 -12.76 -1.87
C ALA A 837 -44.22 -12.05 -0.97
N HIS A 838 -43.24 -11.36 -1.56
CA HIS A 838 -42.27 -10.59 -0.77
C HIS A 838 -42.87 -9.28 -0.24
N MET A 839 -43.68 -8.57 -1.03
CA MET A 839 -44.34 -7.35 -0.56
C MET A 839 -45.29 -7.60 0.62
N HIS A 840 -46.01 -8.72 0.62
CA HIS A 840 -46.86 -9.14 1.73
C HIS A 840 -46.05 -9.41 3.00
N ARG A 841 -44.89 -10.09 2.89
CA ARG A 841 -43.95 -10.25 4.02
C ARG A 841 -43.47 -8.91 4.61
N LEU A 842 -43.51 -7.83 3.83
CA LEU A 842 -43.15 -6.48 4.27
C LEU A 842 -44.36 -5.66 4.76
N GLY A 843 -45.58 -6.21 4.72
CA GLY A 843 -46.82 -5.50 5.04
C GLY A 843 -47.21 -4.45 3.99
N LEU A 844 -46.69 -4.52 2.77
CA LEU A 844 -46.96 -3.58 1.67
C LEU A 844 -48.03 -4.09 0.68
N SER A 845 -48.40 -5.36 0.77
CA SER A 845 -49.45 -5.99 -0.04
C SER A 845 -50.45 -6.66 0.89
N HIS A 846 -51.75 -6.58 0.56
CA HIS A 846 -52.83 -7.23 1.32
C HIS A 846 -52.90 -8.75 1.12
N THR A 847 -52.26 -9.28 0.07
CA THR A 847 -52.22 -10.71 -0.21
C THR A 847 -50.84 -11.13 -0.73
N PRO A 848 -50.35 -12.34 -0.39
CA PRO A 848 -49.16 -12.92 -1.00
C PRO A 848 -49.46 -13.56 -2.36
N ASN A 849 -50.73 -13.78 -2.70
CA ASN A 849 -51.16 -14.60 -3.83
C ASN A 849 -50.99 -13.89 -5.17
N CYS A 850 -50.56 -14.66 -6.15
CA CYS A 850 -50.51 -14.26 -7.55
C CYS A 850 -51.92 -13.97 -8.07
N PRO A 851 -52.12 -13.02 -9.00
CA PRO A 851 -53.41 -12.81 -9.66
C PRO A 851 -54.00 -14.05 -10.36
N CYS A 852 -53.20 -15.09 -10.62
CA CYS A 852 -53.68 -16.35 -11.18
C CYS A 852 -54.35 -17.27 -10.14
N GLU A 853 -54.33 -16.89 -8.85
CA GLU A 853 -54.94 -17.60 -7.72
C GLU A 853 -54.38 -19.00 -7.39
N THR A 854 -53.47 -19.54 -8.21
CA THR A 854 -52.87 -20.87 -7.99
C THR A 854 -51.75 -20.93 -6.95
N GLY A 855 -51.40 -19.81 -6.30
CA GLY A 855 -50.38 -19.79 -5.23
C GLY A 855 -49.74 -18.42 -4.98
N PRO A 856 -48.75 -18.34 -4.06
CA PRO A 856 -48.00 -17.12 -3.77
C PRO A 856 -47.20 -16.63 -4.99
N GLN A 857 -47.16 -15.31 -5.20
CA GLN A 857 -46.41 -14.72 -6.31
C GLN A 857 -44.89 -14.71 -6.02
N THR A 858 -44.22 -15.84 -6.25
CA THR A 858 -42.76 -16.00 -6.08
C THR A 858 -42.05 -16.01 -7.43
N PRO A 859 -40.71 -15.77 -7.48
CA PRO A 859 -39.93 -15.94 -8.71
C PRO A 859 -40.10 -17.33 -9.33
N GLU A 860 -40.04 -18.39 -8.52
CA GLU A 860 -40.26 -19.77 -8.96
C GLU A 860 -41.63 -19.95 -9.61
N HIS A 861 -42.70 -19.50 -8.95
CA HIS A 861 -44.04 -19.59 -9.50
C HIS A 861 -44.18 -18.85 -10.83
N ILE A 862 -43.67 -17.63 -10.91
CA ILE A 862 -43.72 -16.82 -12.14
C ILE A 862 -42.94 -17.47 -13.29
N LEU A 863 -41.74 -17.98 -13.01
CA LEU A 863 -40.83 -18.52 -14.01
C LEU A 863 -41.15 -19.96 -14.45
N GLN A 864 -41.89 -20.72 -13.64
CA GLN A 864 -42.14 -22.14 -13.90
C GLN A 864 -43.63 -22.47 -14.09
N THR A 865 -44.52 -21.99 -13.23
CA THR A 865 -45.87 -22.57 -13.08
C THR A 865 -47.05 -21.63 -13.28
N CYS A 866 -46.85 -20.31 -13.34
CA CYS A 866 -47.93 -19.32 -13.40
C CYS A 866 -48.75 -19.41 -14.69
N PRO A 867 -50.05 -19.75 -14.66
CA PRO A 867 -50.87 -19.86 -15.88
C PRO A 867 -50.96 -18.55 -16.68
N LEU A 868 -50.99 -17.40 -16.00
CA LEU A 868 -51.06 -16.07 -16.63
C LEU A 868 -49.83 -15.71 -17.48
N HIS A 869 -48.72 -16.43 -17.32
CA HIS A 869 -47.49 -16.18 -18.07
C HIS A 869 -47.07 -17.38 -18.92
N GLN A 870 -47.98 -18.33 -19.18
CA GLN A 870 -47.68 -19.54 -19.94
C GLN A 870 -47.22 -19.23 -21.37
N GLU A 871 -47.96 -18.39 -22.10
CA GLU A 871 -47.62 -17.96 -23.45
C GLU A 871 -46.27 -17.25 -23.49
N ALA A 872 -46.07 -16.26 -22.60
CA ALA A 872 -44.79 -15.57 -22.49
C ALA A 872 -43.62 -16.51 -22.15
N ARG A 873 -43.84 -17.60 -21.39
CA ARG A 873 -42.79 -18.60 -21.14
C ARG A 873 -42.47 -19.41 -22.39
N THR A 874 -43.48 -19.87 -23.14
CA THR A 874 -43.27 -20.64 -24.37
C THR A 874 -42.57 -19.83 -25.46
N ASP A 875 -42.78 -18.51 -25.48
CA ASP A 875 -42.11 -17.61 -26.43
C ASP A 875 -40.62 -17.40 -26.12
N HIS A 876 -40.21 -17.56 -24.86
CA HIS A 876 -38.85 -17.24 -24.41
C HIS A 876 -37.98 -18.48 -24.18
N TRP A 877 -38.55 -19.61 -23.76
CA TRP A 877 -37.79 -20.83 -23.46
C TRP A 877 -38.41 -22.06 -24.13
N PRO A 878 -37.58 -23.04 -24.54
CA PRO A 878 -38.09 -24.36 -24.94
C PRO A 878 -38.81 -25.03 -23.76
N GLN A 879 -39.80 -25.89 -24.07
CA GLN A 879 -40.53 -26.64 -23.03
C GLN A 879 -39.55 -27.43 -22.16
N GLY A 880 -39.66 -27.28 -20.83
CA GLY A 880 -38.84 -28.00 -19.85
C GLY A 880 -37.63 -27.25 -19.29
N ALA A 881 -37.43 -25.97 -19.62
CA ALA A 881 -36.33 -25.17 -19.04
C ALA A 881 -36.41 -25.12 -17.50
N THR A 882 -35.33 -25.53 -16.84
CA THR A 882 -35.27 -25.62 -15.38
C THR A 882 -35.08 -24.24 -14.73
N LEU A 883 -35.50 -24.09 -13.48
CA LEU A 883 -35.26 -22.87 -12.72
C LEU A 883 -33.76 -22.55 -12.59
N GLN A 884 -32.92 -23.59 -12.54
CA GLN A 884 -31.47 -23.46 -12.48
C GLN A 884 -30.91 -22.86 -13.77
N GLU A 885 -31.36 -23.32 -14.95
CA GLU A 885 -30.95 -22.74 -16.24
C GLU A 885 -31.44 -21.30 -16.40
N GLN A 886 -32.65 -21.00 -15.94
CA GLN A 886 -33.23 -19.66 -16.02
C GLN A 886 -32.53 -18.65 -15.09
N LEU A 887 -32.08 -19.09 -13.91
CA LEU A 887 -31.47 -18.20 -12.92
C LEU A 887 -29.94 -18.24 -12.94
N TRP A 888 -29.30 -19.31 -13.39
CA TRP A 888 -27.84 -19.53 -13.31
C TRP A 888 -27.22 -20.10 -14.59
N GLY A 889 -27.98 -20.22 -15.69
CA GLY A 889 -27.50 -20.80 -16.94
C GLY A 889 -26.57 -19.90 -17.76
N THR A 890 -26.49 -20.18 -19.06
CA THR A 890 -25.64 -19.44 -20.01
C THR A 890 -26.06 -17.97 -20.12
N LYS A 891 -25.17 -17.14 -20.66
CA LYS A 891 -25.44 -15.71 -20.88
C LYS A 891 -26.77 -15.48 -21.62
N ASP A 892 -27.04 -16.28 -22.66
CA ASP A 892 -28.25 -16.17 -23.47
C ASP A 892 -29.50 -16.57 -22.67
N SER A 893 -29.43 -17.65 -21.88
CA SER A 893 -30.51 -18.06 -20.97
C SER A 893 -30.87 -16.94 -19.99
N LEU A 894 -29.86 -16.29 -19.40
CA LEU A 894 -30.07 -15.19 -18.46
C LEU A 894 -30.68 -13.94 -19.13
N ILE A 895 -30.31 -13.67 -20.39
CA ILE A 895 -30.91 -12.60 -21.20
C ILE A 895 -32.40 -12.90 -21.44
N LEU A 896 -32.74 -14.14 -21.80
CA LEU A 896 -34.12 -14.59 -21.99
C LEU A 896 -34.94 -14.38 -20.72
N THR A 897 -34.42 -14.76 -19.54
CA THR A 897 -35.07 -14.51 -18.24
C THR A 897 -35.36 -13.04 -18.01
N THR A 898 -34.41 -12.17 -18.31
CA THR A 898 -34.61 -10.73 -18.10
C THR A 898 -35.59 -10.12 -19.10
N SER A 899 -35.63 -10.66 -20.32
CA SER A 899 -36.56 -10.25 -21.39
C SER A 899 -37.99 -10.68 -21.06
N PHE A 900 -38.18 -11.90 -20.55
CA PHE A 900 -39.46 -12.40 -20.05
C PHE A 900 -40.05 -11.50 -18.96
N ILE A 901 -39.24 -11.06 -17.98
CA ILE A 901 -39.69 -10.14 -16.93
C ILE A 901 -40.11 -8.78 -17.50
N GLN A 902 -39.43 -8.31 -18.55
CA GLN A 902 -39.80 -7.07 -19.23
C GLN A 902 -41.10 -7.22 -20.02
N ALA A 903 -41.27 -8.31 -20.76
CA ALA A 903 -42.46 -8.61 -21.56
C ALA A 903 -43.72 -8.71 -20.68
N THR A 904 -43.60 -9.36 -19.52
CA THR A 904 -44.69 -9.54 -18.55
C THR A 904 -44.99 -8.29 -17.71
N LYS A 905 -44.22 -7.21 -17.87
CA LYS A 905 -44.33 -5.95 -17.12
C LYS A 905 -44.30 -6.13 -15.59
N LEU A 906 -43.67 -7.20 -15.12
CA LEU A 906 -43.54 -7.48 -13.69
C LEU A 906 -42.53 -6.52 -13.05
N GLU A 907 -42.92 -5.89 -11.95
CA GLU A 907 -41.97 -5.14 -11.13
C GLU A 907 -41.16 -6.11 -10.27
N VAL A 908 -39.87 -6.24 -10.59
CA VAL A 908 -38.91 -7.08 -9.84
C VAL A 908 -37.92 -6.23 -9.07
#